data_AF-A0A2S7UC05-F1
#
_entry.id   AF-A0A2S7UC05-F1
#
_cell.length_a   1.000
_cell.length_b   1.000
_cell.length_c   1.000
_cell.angle_alpha   90.00
_cell.angle_beta   90.00
_cell.angle_gamma   90.00
#
_symmetry.space_group_name_H-M   'P 1'
#
loop_
_entity.id
_entity.type
_entity.pdbx_description
1 polymer ?
#
loop_
_entity_poly.entity_id
_entity_poly.type
_entity_poly.pdbx_seq_one_letter_code
_entity_poly.pdbx_strand_id
1 'polypeptide(L)'
;MRIYITLLFFSLSTVLTAQVGINTDNPFATLDISTDTPVLPSTGILIPRVDDFAATNPDINQQSLLVYLTTAVSRNITGTGLENYEPGFYYWDNASTNWISFTAGGSGWNIEGNDNIDDTQHFMGTTTAQDVVFKVNDIQRFRMTESGQLEVFADARSIFIGEDAGDSYVPTDGSGRKGEQNVFIGYQSGTLNTIGRDNMAVGTLSLSKNVDGNFNTAIGDEALQNSVSSSNNTAIGNDAMRYATNSADNTAIGVGSLANARSSNHVAVGYQAGLSVSNGGGNTIIGANADVTAGNLSNSVALGNQSQIGNNTATAIGYRSTAAGQNSIALGQSSSVTAQNAIVIGSLSTSNGSNSIAIGESASASNNDAIAMGSDATVNGINTIAIGHNASAANSSSIAIGSSTAAQQQYAISIGTNATTASTRAIAVGFNSDATGDNAASLGYLATSTGTNALALGTISKATGSDVIAIGNNATNTSSNSVAIGSSVNNTGGNSVTIGDTAINTAANSVVIGSNTNATGQNSVNVGRNADTAGSNAIAVGANTDAILTAIAIGSDAQALGESSTVIGDDAKSNNLNAVSIGNESDANGNQSISLGHRSSTTATNSIAIGNSSSGENISAVAIGTMARASKQNSIAIGEDTDALGENALAIGTDANANGARSIAIGQDALGSQDSATSLGFNSGASGALSTAIGAEAKASANNSSSLGNKANASGTESLALGFEAKASQSTAIAIGKKSTSSGEDAITIGNSASVVGTRNIAIGSQSRASNSTASNSVAIGTGAVVKHNRSIALGDGATTTKDNQLILGNISEIDAGPANFRTTGAVTANNFVSSTGPTGYADYVFDVYYEGRSDLSKTYQFPTLEEAEAFVKTNGHLIGVKSIEDIQAQGMTVNVTETALKNLEKLEEQFLYITELHSKLKAQELRIQKLEQSLKRLDAIEAKLNRL
;
A
#
# COMPACT_ATOMS: atom_id res chain seq x y z
N MET A 1 117.53 -22.11 -150.76
CA MET A 1 118.45 -22.93 -151.58
C MET A 1 118.32 -24.38 -151.11
N ARG A 2 117.91 -25.33 -151.97
CA ARG A 2 117.90 -26.80 -151.72
C ARG A 2 116.96 -27.24 -150.55
N ILE A 3 116.62 -28.52 -150.29
CA ILE A 3 116.44 -29.77 -151.11
C ILE A 3 115.56 -30.71 -150.25
N TYR A 4 114.47 -31.29 -150.82
CA TYR A 4 113.86 -32.63 -150.55
C TYR A 4 113.62 -33.05 -149.05
N ILE A 5 113.10 -34.21 -148.63
CA ILE A 5 112.48 -35.44 -149.22
C ILE A 5 111.33 -35.83 -148.22
N THR A 6 110.09 -36.17 -148.61
CA THR A 6 109.56 -37.54 -148.94
C THR A 6 109.95 -38.65 -147.93
N LEU A 7 109.31 -39.82 -147.78
CA LEU A 7 108.29 -40.64 -148.47
C LEU A 7 107.29 -41.14 -147.39
N LEU A 8 106.06 -41.64 -147.60
CA LEU A 8 105.02 -41.74 -148.65
C LEU A 8 103.74 -42.22 -147.88
N PHE A 9 102.46 -42.29 -148.26
CA PHE A 9 101.52 -42.06 -149.39
C PHE A 9 100.11 -42.04 -148.67
N PHE A 10 98.87 -41.87 -149.17
CA PHE A 10 98.09 -41.40 -150.34
C PHE A 10 96.62 -41.35 -149.80
N SER A 11 95.50 -40.89 -150.38
CA SER A 11 95.02 -40.16 -151.59
C SER A 11 93.50 -39.99 -151.35
N LEU A 12 92.72 -38.99 -151.78
CA LEU A 12 92.85 -37.72 -152.53
C LEU A 12 91.58 -36.89 -152.10
N SER A 13 91.23 -35.64 -152.48
CA SER A 13 91.72 -34.54 -153.34
C SER A 13 90.94 -33.25 -152.98
N THR A 14 91.03 -32.16 -153.79
CA THR A 14 89.93 -31.18 -154.12
C THR A 14 89.23 -30.37 -153.00
N VAL A 15 89.03 -29.03 -153.05
CA VAL A 15 89.47 -27.89 -153.91
C VAL A 15 89.17 -26.53 -153.18
N LEU A 16 89.66 -25.38 -153.72
CA LEU A 16 89.12 -23.98 -153.52
C LEU A 16 89.31 -23.34 -152.10
N THR A 17 89.34 -22.01 -151.85
CA THR A 17 89.93 -20.80 -152.52
C THR A 17 90.00 -19.59 -151.54
N ALA A 18 90.63 -18.47 -151.97
CA ALA A 18 90.51 -17.07 -151.47
C ALA A 18 91.20 -16.68 -150.12
N GLN A 19 91.73 -15.46 -149.83
CA GLN A 19 92.37 -14.29 -150.55
C GLN A 19 92.38 -13.05 -149.58
N VAL A 20 93.32 -12.08 -149.44
CA VAL A 20 94.78 -11.80 -149.68
C VAL A 20 95.22 -10.64 -148.74
N GLY A 21 96.50 -10.52 -148.32
CA GLY A 21 97.07 -9.28 -147.72
C GLY A 21 98.54 -9.40 -147.24
N ILE A 22 99.39 -8.37 -147.39
CA ILE A 22 100.88 -8.46 -147.21
C ILE A 22 101.51 -7.12 -146.70
N ASN A 23 102.66 -7.21 -146.00
CA ASN A 23 103.83 -6.27 -146.01
C ASN A 23 104.16 -5.40 -144.77
N THR A 24 104.65 -6.01 -143.67
CA THR A 24 105.54 -5.37 -142.67
C THR A 24 106.62 -6.34 -142.17
N ASP A 25 107.83 -5.87 -141.86
CA ASP A 25 109.03 -6.71 -141.74
C ASP A 25 109.36 -7.26 -140.32
N ASN A 26 108.48 -7.07 -139.32
CA ASN A 26 108.59 -7.74 -138.01
C ASN A 26 107.27 -7.70 -137.22
N PRO A 27 106.31 -8.60 -137.48
CA PRO A 27 105.09 -8.73 -136.67
C PRO A 27 105.34 -9.56 -135.41
N PHE A 28 105.14 -8.97 -134.23
CA PHE A 28 105.11 -9.69 -132.96
C PHE A 28 103.79 -10.47 -132.81
N ALA A 29 103.87 -11.74 -132.43
CA ALA A 29 102.71 -12.61 -132.25
C ALA A 29 102.07 -12.44 -130.86
N THR A 30 101.25 -11.41 -130.67
CA THR A 30 100.35 -11.29 -129.52
C THR A 30 99.13 -12.21 -129.72
N LEU A 31 99.04 -13.30 -128.96
CA LEU A 31 97.90 -14.21 -128.97
C LEU A 31 96.77 -13.67 -128.09
N ASP A 32 95.87 -12.91 -128.68
CA ASP A 32 94.58 -12.55 -128.08
C ASP A 32 93.61 -13.75 -128.18
N ILE A 33 92.88 -14.03 -127.09
CA ILE A 33 91.83 -15.06 -127.03
C ILE A 33 90.64 -14.46 -126.26
N SER A 34 89.67 -13.95 -127.01
CA SER A 34 88.46 -13.32 -126.47
C SER A 34 87.20 -13.79 -127.22
N THR A 35 86.40 -14.68 -126.61
CA THR A 35 85.03 -15.01 -127.06
C THR A 35 84.10 -15.38 -125.89
N ASP A 36 83.36 -14.38 -125.39
CA ASP A 36 81.89 -14.38 -125.35
C ASP A 36 81.13 -15.57 -124.71
N THR A 37 81.30 -15.76 -123.39
CA THR A 37 80.33 -16.43 -122.49
C THR A 37 80.19 -17.97 -122.66
N PRO A 38 79.44 -18.71 -121.79
CA PRO A 38 80.10 -19.39 -120.68
C PRO A 38 80.06 -20.92 -120.79
N VAL A 39 81.20 -21.53 -121.14
CA VAL A 39 81.54 -22.94 -120.86
C VAL A 39 83.02 -23.00 -120.46
N LEU A 40 83.44 -23.93 -119.59
CA LEU A 40 84.86 -24.06 -119.19
C LEU A 40 85.75 -24.38 -120.41
N PRO A 41 86.83 -23.61 -120.66
CA PRO A 41 87.94 -24.05 -121.48
C PRO A 41 88.81 -25.00 -120.64
N SER A 42 88.86 -26.29 -121.01
CA SER A 42 89.76 -27.29 -120.40
C SER A 42 91.23 -27.16 -120.87
N THR A 43 91.63 -25.94 -121.24
CA THR A 43 92.93 -25.58 -121.81
C THR A 43 93.40 -24.27 -121.16
N GLY A 44 94.04 -24.38 -119.99
CA GLY A 44 94.76 -23.27 -119.37
C GLY A 44 96.06 -22.96 -120.12
N ILE A 45 96.61 -21.76 -119.91
CA ILE A 45 97.89 -21.37 -120.53
C ILE A 45 99.01 -22.27 -120.00
N LEU A 46 99.86 -22.79 -120.89
CA LEU A 46 101.04 -23.58 -120.51
C LEU A 46 102.14 -22.64 -120.00
N ILE A 47 102.00 -22.22 -118.75
CA ILE A 47 102.98 -21.42 -118.00
C ILE A 47 104.34 -22.15 -118.08
N PRO A 48 105.43 -21.46 -118.48
CA PRO A 48 106.77 -22.06 -118.49
C PRO A 48 107.11 -22.63 -117.11
N ARG A 49 107.32 -23.95 -117.07
CA ARG A 49 107.90 -24.62 -115.92
C ARG A 49 109.41 -24.52 -116.05
N VAL A 50 110.05 -23.88 -115.08
CA VAL A 50 111.50 -23.65 -115.08
C VAL A 50 112.10 -24.34 -113.86
N ASP A 51 113.23 -25.03 -114.07
CA ASP A 51 114.00 -25.66 -113.01
C ASP A 51 114.90 -24.66 -112.26
N ASP A 52 115.27 -23.57 -112.95
CA ASP A 52 115.94 -22.39 -112.40
C ASP A 52 115.51 -21.14 -113.19
N PHE A 53 115.62 -19.95 -112.59
CA PHE A 53 115.32 -18.70 -113.30
C PHE A 53 116.37 -18.40 -114.38
N ALA A 54 115.96 -17.69 -115.42
CA ALA A 54 116.81 -17.37 -116.56
C ALA A 54 118.11 -16.67 -116.11
N ALA A 55 119.26 -17.12 -116.64
CA ALA A 55 120.59 -16.61 -116.25
C ALA A 55 120.85 -15.13 -116.64
N THR A 56 119.88 -14.49 -117.30
CA THR A 56 119.81 -13.04 -117.49
C THR A 56 118.41 -12.63 -117.05
N ASN A 57 118.30 -11.65 -116.14
CA ASN A 57 117.01 -11.20 -115.62
C ASN A 57 116.11 -10.70 -116.78
N PRO A 58 114.79 -10.97 -116.76
CA PRO A 58 113.87 -10.41 -117.75
C PRO A 58 113.83 -8.88 -117.68
N ASP A 59 113.51 -8.22 -118.80
CA ASP A 59 113.43 -6.75 -118.86
C ASP A 59 112.00 -6.20 -118.67
N ILE A 60 111.85 -4.88 -118.79
CA ILE A 60 110.56 -4.17 -118.61
C ILE A 60 109.46 -4.62 -119.58
N ASN A 61 109.82 -5.13 -120.77
CA ASN A 61 108.88 -5.70 -121.73
C ASN A 61 108.38 -7.10 -121.30
N GLN A 62 108.99 -7.67 -120.26
CA GLN A 62 108.68 -8.98 -119.69
C GLN A 62 108.10 -8.86 -118.26
N GLN A 63 107.63 -7.67 -117.87
CA GLN A 63 106.86 -7.45 -116.64
C GLN A 63 105.71 -8.46 -116.53
N SER A 64 105.51 -9.01 -115.33
CA SER A 64 104.49 -10.01 -115.03
C SER A 64 104.61 -11.32 -115.85
N LEU A 65 105.79 -11.61 -116.41
CA LEU A 65 106.13 -12.94 -116.92
C LEU A 65 105.92 -13.96 -115.80
N LEU A 66 104.89 -14.79 -115.93
CA LEU A 66 104.55 -15.84 -114.96
C LEU A 66 105.33 -17.11 -115.30
N VAL A 67 105.95 -17.72 -114.30
CA VAL A 67 106.58 -19.06 -114.39
C VAL A 67 106.13 -19.92 -113.21
N TYR A 68 106.28 -21.24 -113.36
CA TYR A 68 106.27 -22.14 -112.21
C TYR A 68 107.68 -22.66 -111.98
N LEU A 69 108.30 -22.25 -110.88
CA LEU A 69 109.59 -22.75 -110.45
C LEU A 69 109.40 -24.19 -109.92
N THR A 70 110.07 -25.18 -110.52
CA THR A 70 109.85 -26.59 -110.19
C THR A 70 110.73 -27.15 -109.09
N THR A 71 111.79 -26.43 -108.74
CA THR A 71 112.90 -26.87 -107.89
C THR A 71 113.40 -25.69 -107.08
N ALA A 72 113.79 -25.91 -105.82
CA ALA A 72 114.30 -24.83 -104.99
C ALA A 72 115.63 -24.30 -105.55
N VAL A 73 115.77 -22.99 -105.75
CA VAL A 73 116.99 -22.36 -106.28
C VAL A 73 117.46 -21.18 -105.45
N SER A 74 118.78 -21.05 -105.35
CA SER A 74 119.47 -19.92 -104.70
C SER A 74 120.11 -19.04 -105.77
N ARG A 75 119.54 -17.86 -106.02
CA ARG A 75 119.95 -16.94 -107.10
C ARG A 75 120.12 -15.52 -106.56
N ASN A 76 121.18 -14.83 -106.96
CA ASN A 76 121.34 -13.39 -106.68
C ASN A 76 120.73 -12.59 -107.83
N ILE A 77 119.40 -12.41 -107.77
CA ILE A 77 118.62 -11.77 -108.84
C ILE A 77 118.61 -10.24 -108.67
N THR A 78 118.43 -9.73 -107.46
CA THR A 78 118.43 -8.29 -107.15
C THR A 78 119.84 -7.65 -107.13
N GLY A 79 120.89 -8.47 -107.22
CA GLY A 79 122.29 -8.04 -107.05
C GLY A 79 122.74 -7.93 -105.59
N THR A 80 121.85 -8.06 -104.61
CA THR A 80 122.14 -7.78 -103.18
C THR A 80 122.60 -9.00 -102.36
N GLY A 81 122.34 -10.23 -102.81
CA GLY A 81 122.70 -11.46 -102.10
C GLY A 81 122.04 -12.70 -102.74
N LEU A 82 122.43 -13.91 -102.33
CA LEU A 82 121.72 -15.12 -102.77
C LEU A 82 120.34 -15.19 -102.10
N GLU A 83 119.29 -15.07 -102.90
CA GLU A 83 117.89 -15.23 -102.49
C GLU A 83 117.43 -16.66 -102.80
N ASN A 84 116.66 -17.25 -101.89
CA ASN A 84 116.16 -18.62 -102.00
C ASN A 84 114.69 -18.62 -102.40
N TYR A 85 114.35 -19.33 -103.47
CA TYR A 85 112.98 -19.46 -103.97
C TYR A 85 112.61 -20.94 -103.95
N GLU A 86 111.50 -21.28 -103.29
CA GLU A 86 110.99 -22.66 -103.18
C GLU A 86 110.04 -23.00 -104.35
N PRO A 87 109.78 -24.27 -104.69
CA PRO A 87 108.92 -24.64 -105.81
C PRO A 87 107.50 -24.04 -105.70
N GLY A 88 107.03 -23.35 -106.74
CA GLY A 88 105.77 -22.62 -106.71
C GLY A 88 105.52 -21.74 -107.92
N PHE A 89 104.39 -21.03 -107.92
CA PHE A 89 104.06 -20.00 -108.92
C PHE A 89 104.72 -18.67 -108.54
N TYR A 90 105.45 -18.07 -109.48
CA TYR A 90 106.06 -16.75 -109.32
C TYR A 90 105.89 -15.93 -110.60
N TYR A 91 105.68 -14.62 -110.46
CA TYR A 91 105.70 -13.67 -111.57
C TYR A 91 106.91 -12.74 -111.47
N TRP A 92 107.50 -12.37 -112.61
CA TRP A 92 108.54 -11.35 -112.66
C TRP A 92 107.94 -9.98 -112.38
N ASP A 93 108.51 -9.28 -111.41
CA ASP A 93 108.29 -7.85 -111.24
C ASP A 93 109.57 -7.08 -111.53
N ASN A 94 109.60 -6.32 -112.62
CA ASN A 94 110.70 -5.47 -113.01
C ASN A 94 110.81 -4.21 -112.12
N ALA A 95 109.80 -3.88 -111.30
CA ALA A 95 109.89 -2.76 -110.35
C ALA A 95 110.77 -3.11 -109.14
N SER A 96 110.62 -4.31 -108.58
CA SER A 96 111.51 -4.89 -107.56
C SER A 96 112.70 -5.70 -108.14
N THR A 97 112.68 -5.95 -109.46
CA THR A 97 113.60 -6.85 -110.18
C THR A 97 113.64 -8.26 -109.56
N ASN A 98 112.48 -8.84 -109.25
CA ASN A 98 112.36 -10.07 -108.45
C ASN A 98 111.09 -10.91 -108.75
N TRP A 99 110.85 -11.98 -107.97
CA TRP A 99 109.80 -13.02 -108.12
C TRP A 99 109.01 -13.26 -106.79
N ILE A 100 107.66 -13.37 -106.78
CA ILE A 100 106.77 -13.24 -105.56
C ILE A 100 105.69 -14.37 -105.31
N SER A 101 105.15 -14.57 -104.05
CA SER A 101 104.20 -15.65 -103.54
C SER A 101 103.13 -15.23 -102.43
N PHE A 102 102.34 -16.12 -101.72
CA PHE A 102 101.07 -15.80 -100.90
C PHE A 102 100.60 -16.79 -99.72
N THR A 103 99.77 -16.40 -98.66
CA THR A 103 98.81 -17.24 -97.78
C THR A 103 98.08 -16.56 -96.52
N ALA A 104 96.95 -17.11 -95.94
CA ALA A 104 96.22 -16.80 -94.62
C ALA A 104 94.97 -17.76 -94.30
N GLY A 105 94.11 -17.84 -93.23
CA GLY A 105 93.94 -17.35 -91.79
C GLY A 105 92.45 -17.41 -91.18
N GLY A 106 92.16 -17.65 -89.84
CA GLY A 106 90.77 -17.51 -89.17
C GLY A 106 90.44 -18.17 -87.75
N SER A 107 89.32 -17.84 -87.01
CA SER A 107 88.75 -18.45 -85.71
C SER A 107 87.34 -17.92 -85.18
N GLY A 108 86.53 -18.64 -84.33
CA GLY A 108 85.24 -18.16 -83.70
C GLY A 108 84.41 -19.13 -82.75
N TRP A 109 83.30 -18.66 -82.09
CA TRP A 109 82.34 -19.45 -81.21
C TRP A 109 81.19 -20.13 -82.01
N ASN A 110 80.55 -21.20 -81.49
CA ASN A 110 79.48 -21.97 -82.16
C ASN A 110 78.04 -21.71 -81.62
N ILE A 111 77.03 -21.95 -82.46
CA ILE A 111 75.58 -21.78 -82.20
C ILE A 111 74.85 -23.06 -81.73
N GLU A 112 75.49 -24.23 -81.83
CA GLU A 112 74.87 -25.53 -81.53
C GLU A 112 74.94 -25.92 -80.04
N GLY A 113 75.66 -25.14 -79.24
CA GLY A 113 75.99 -25.46 -77.84
C GLY A 113 77.43 -25.94 -77.67
N ASN A 114 77.89 -25.97 -76.41
CA ASN A 114 79.25 -26.37 -76.03
C ASN A 114 79.18 -27.55 -75.05
N ASP A 115 79.56 -28.76 -75.47
CA ASP A 115 79.44 -29.99 -74.64
C ASP A 115 80.37 -30.05 -73.41
N ASN A 116 81.30 -29.10 -73.25
CA ASN A 116 82.25 -29.03 -72.14
C ASN A 116 82.42 -27.57 -71.66
N ILE A 117 81.47 -27.09 -70.85
CA ILE A 117 81.49 -25.74 -70.27
C ILE A 117 82.40 -25.72 -69.02
N ASP A 118 83.19 -24.66 -68.87
CA ASP A 118 84.03 -24.37 -67.71
C ASP A 118 83.71 -22.92 -67.29
N ASP A 119 83.19 -22.73 -66.08
CA ASP A 119 82.70 -21.43 -65.59
C ASP A 119 83.79 -20.33 -65.56
N THR A 120 85.07 -20.68 -65.67
CA THR A 120 86.20 -19.73 -65.75
C THR A 120 86.59 -19.35 -67.18
N GLN A 121 86.24 -20.18 -68.18
CA GLN A 121 86.59 -19.99 -69.60
C GLN A 121 85.39 -19.62 -70.47
N HIS A 122 84.20 -20.11 -70.12
CA HIS A 122 83.02 -20.16 -70.98
C HIS A 122 81.81 -19.45 -70.34
N PHE A 123 81.93 -18.14 -70.15
CA PHE A 123 80.89 -17.27 -69.60
C PHE A 123 80.37 -16.28 -70.65
N MET A 124 79.11 -15.85 -70.54
CA MET A 124 78.55 -14.76 -71.36
C MET A 124 78.63 -13.44 -70.60
N GLY A 125 79.69 -12.66 -70.83
CA GLY A 125 79.94 -11.37 -70.19
C GLY A 125 81.30 -10.78 -70.58
N THR A 126 81.90 -9.97 -69.70
CA THR A 126 83.29 -9.49 -69.83
C THR A 126 84.08 -9.80 -68.54
N THR A 127 85.41 -9.87 -68.65
CA THR A 127 86.34 -9.88 -67.50
C THR A 127 86.86 -8.48 -67.15
N THR A 128 86.18 -7.43 -67.64
CA THR A 128 86.62 -6.04 -67.54
C THR A 128 85.54 -5.17 -66.91
N ALA A 129 85.92 -3.97 -66.47
CA ALA A 129 84.99 -2.92 -66.01
C ALA A 129 84.22 -2.30 -67.18
N GLN A 130 83.50 -3.11 -67.96
CA GLN A 130 82.74 -2.70 -69.15
C GLN A 130 81.40 -3.44 -69.19
N ASP A 131 80.33 -2.66 -69.35
CA ASP A 131 78.96 -3.15 -69.31
C ASP A 131 78.67 -4.21 -70.40
N VAL A 132 77.92 -5.25 -70.04
CA VAL A 132 77.49 -6.29 -70.99
C VAL A 132 76.23 -5.82 -71.71
N VAL A 133 76.36 -5.42 -72.96
CA VAL A 133 75.27 -4.84 -73.79
C VAL A 133 74.69 -5.87 -74.74
N PHE A 134 73.38 -6.08 -74.68
CA PHE A 134 72.62 -6.88 -75.64
C PHE A 134 71.86 -5.95 -76.61
N LYS A 135 71.99 -6.22 -77.90
CA LYS A 135 71.44 -5.40 -79.00
C LYS A 135 70.46 -6.18 -79.87
N VAL A 136 69.51 -5.48 -80.47
CA VAL A 136 68.68 -5.96 -81.59
C VAL A 136 68.67 -4.88 -82.67
N ASN A 137 69.00 -5.25 -83.91
CA ASN A 137 69.18 -4.31 -85.03
C ASN A 137 70.10 -3.12 -84.67
N ASP A 138 71.24 -3.43 -84.03
CA ASP A 138 72.25 -2.51 -83.49
C ASP A 138 71.79 -1.54 -82.37
N ILE A 139 70.48 -1.48 -82.07
CA ILE A 139 69.90 -0.75 -80.95
C ILE A 139 70.17 -1.53 -79.66
N GLN A 140 70.75 -0.88 -78.66
CA GLN A 140 70.89 -1.40 -77.30
C GLN A 140 69.50 -1.63 -76.67
N ARG A 141 69.24 -2.85 -76.20
CA ARG A 141 67.97 -3.24 -75.56
C ARG A 141 68.13 -3.65 -74.09
N PHE A 142 69.25 -4.29 -73.74
CA PHE A 142 69.60 -4.57 -72.34
C PHE A 142 71.05 -4.21 -72.07
N ARG A 143 71.37 -3.81 -70.84
CA ARG A 143 72.72 -3.55 -70.37
C ARG A 143 72.89 -4.02 -68.93
N MET A 144 73.84 -4.92 -68.66
CA MET A 144 74.31 -5.18 -67.30
C MET A 144 75.48 -4.24 -67.00
N THR A 145 75.32 -3.32 -66.05
CA THR A 145 76.37 -2.33 -65.74
C THR A 145 77.49 -2.90 -64.88
N GLU A 146 78.65 -2.25 -64.86
CA GLU A 146 79.75 -2.53 -63.89
C GLU A 146 79.24 -2.59 -62.43
N SER A 147 78.23 -1.80 -62.09
CA SER A 147 77.59 -1.77 -60.76
C SER A 147 76.59 -2.92 -60.52
N GLY A 148 76.49 -3.90 -61.42
CA GLY A 148 75.60 -5.06 -61.30
C GLY A 148 74.12 -4.76 -61.54
N GLN A 149 73.81 -3.66 -62.24
CA GLN A 149 72.43 -3.26 -62.52
C GLN A 149 72.03 -3.75 -63.92
N LEU A 150 70.90 -4.45 -64.04
CA LEU A 150 70.30 -4.75 -65.34
C LEU A 150 69.37 -3.60 -65.75
N GLU A 151 69.78 -2.83 -66.74
CA GLU A 151 68.98 -1.77 -67.36
C GLU A 151 68.29 -2.27 -68.64
N VAL A 152 67.04 -1.83 -68.84
CA VAL A 152 66.23 -2.15 -70.02
C VAL A 152 66.00 -0.88 -70.85
N PHE A 153 66.46 -0.89 -72.10
CA PHE A 153 66.37 0.24 -73.04
C PHE A 153 65.21 0.02 -74.02
N ALA A 154 64.01 0.09 -73.47
CA ALA A 154 62.76 -0.13 -74.18
C ALA A 154 62.05 1.16 -74.59
N ASP A 155 61.33 1.08 -75.72
CA ASP A 155 60.61 2.21 -76.30
C ASP A 155 59.46 2.67 -75.38
N ALA A 156 59.33 3.99 -75.21
CA ALA A 156 58.40 4.63 -74.27
C ALA A 156 58.44 4.09 -72.81
N ARG A 157 59.61 3.62 -72.37
CA ARG A 157 59.92 3.21 -70.98
C ARG A 157 59.13 1.98 -70.48
N SER A 158 58.52 1.21 -71.38
CA SER A 158 57.74 0.02 -71.00
C SER A 158 58.61 -1.24 -70.92
N ILE A 159 58.54 -2.02 -69.85
CA ILE A 159 59.36 -3.23 -69.65
C ILE A 159 58.50 -4.48 -69.91
N PHE A 160 58.85 -5.29 -70.91
CA PHE A 160 58.16 -6.53 -71.24
C PHE A 160 59.10 -7.74 -71.11
N ILE A 161 58.73 -8.73 -70.30
CA ILE A 161 59.55 -9.92 -70.02
C ILE A 161 58.67 -11.18 -69.95
N GLY A 162 58.52 -11.87 -71.08
CA GLY A 162 57.75 -13.11 -71.19
C GLY A 162 57.35 -13.38 -72.64
N GLU A 163 56.90 -14.61 -72.91
CA GLU A 163 56.22 -14.96 -74.16
C GLU A 163 54.90 -14.16 -74.27
N ASP A 164 54.65 -13.54 -75.42
CA ASP A 164 53.50 -12.67 -75.72
C ASP A 164 53.25 -11.51 -74.72
N ALA A 165 54.24 -11.15 -73.90
CA ALA A 165 54.14 -10.06 -72.94
C ALA A 165 54.04 -8.70 -73.67
N GLY A 166 52.86 -8.09 -73.67
CA GLY A 166 52.60 -6.85 -74.40
C GLY A 166 52.59 -6.97 -75.93
N ASP A 167 52.27 -8.12 -76.53
CA ASP A 167 52.36 -8.31 -78.00
C ASP A 167 51.58 -7.27 -78.84
N SER A 168 50.35 -6.90 -78.45
CA SER A 168 49.56 -5.87 -79.15
C SER A 168 49.93 -4.42 -78.78
N TYR A 169 51.05 -4.21 -78.09
CA TYR A 169 51.52 -2.88 -77.71
C TYR A 169 51.93 -2.05 -78.93
N VAL A 170 51.36 -0.86 -79.05
CA VAL A 170 51.64 0.06 -80.15
C VAL A 170 52.44 1.25 -79.62
N PRO A 171 53.76 1.34 -79.89
CA PRO A 171 54.60 2.44 -79.40
C PRO A 171 54.18 3.82 -79.92
N THR A 172 53.44 3.89 -81.03
CA THR A 172 52.88 5.12 -81.62
C THR A 172 51.58 4.81 -82.37
N ASP A 173 50.44 5.23 -81.83
CA ASP A 173 49.11 5.15 -82.48
C ASP A 173 48.85 6.33 -83.46
N GLY A 174 49.70 7.35 -83.44
CA GLY A 174 49.54 8.58 -84.21
C GLY A 174 48.66 9.66 -83.55
N SER A 175 47.98 9.38 -82.44
CA SER A 175 47.17 10.37 -81.70
C SER A 175 47.97 11.16 -80.66
N GLY A 176 49.15 10.68 -80.30
CA GLY A 176 49.99 11.23 -79.23
C GLY A 176 49.67 10.65 -77.85
N ARG A 177 48.67 9.77 -77.73
CA ARG A 177 48.38 8.98 -76.53
C ARG A 177 49.03 7.60 -76.64
N LYS A 178 50.35 7.58 -76.48
CA LYS A 178 51.10 6.34 -76.38
C LYS A 178 50.74 5.62 -75.07
N GLY A 179 50.64 4.29 -75.12
CA GLY A 179 50.90 3.50 -73.93
C GLY A 179 52.36 3.73 -73.54
N GLU A 180 52.62 4.24 -72.34
CA GLU A 180 53.98 4.47 -71.84
C GLU A 180 54.11 3.90 -70.43
N GLN A 181 55.35 3.62 -69.99
CA GLN A 181 55.66 3.27 -68.60
C GLN A 181 54.92 2.02 -68.07
N ASN A 182 54.56 1.08 -68.97
CA ASN A 182 53.96 -0.20 -68.60
C ASN A 182 55.04 -1.21 -68.17
N VAL A 183 54.73 -2.13 -67.24
CA VAL A 183 55.66 -3.20 -66.82
C VAL A 183 54.91 -4.52 -66.86
N PHE A 184 55.12 -5.34 -67.91
CA PHE A 184 54.44 -6.63 -68.10
C PHE A 184 55.44 -7.80 -68.02
N ILE A 185 55.25 -8.72 -67.07
CA ILE A 185 56.19 -9.81 -66.79
C ILE A 185 55.42 -11.13 -66.62
N GLY A 186 55.67 -12.11 -67.49
CA GLY A 186 54.99 -13.41 -67.51
C GLY A 186 54.33 -13.74 -68.86
N TYR A 187 53.87 -14.99 -69.00
CA TYR A 187 53.21 -15.48 -70.21
C TYR A 187 51.91 -14.72 -70.49
N GLN A 188 51.77 -14.14 -71.68
CA GLN A 188 50.62 -13.34 -72.10
C GLN A 188 50.23 -12.23 -71.09
N SER A 189 51.21 -11.63 -70.44
CA SER A 189 51.00 -10.50 -69.52
C SER A 189 50.74 -9.21 -70.32
N GLY A 190 49.58 -8.56 -70.08
CA GLY A 190 49.20 -7.31 -70.76
C GLY A 190 48.99 -7.39 -72.29
N THR A 191 48.84 -8.58 -72.87
CA THR A 191 48.95 -8.84 -74.33
C THR A 191 48.09 -7.94 -75.23
N LEU A 192 46.84 -7.61 -74.89
CA LEU A 192 45.96 -6.78 -75.73
C LEU A 192 46.04 -5.26 -75.45
N ASN A 193 47.01 -4.80 -74.65
CA ASN A 193 47.15 -3.40 -74.28
C ASN A 193 47.69 -2.56 -75.44
N THR A 194 46.83 -1.75 -76.07
CA THR A 194 47.18 -0.98 -77.27
C THR A 194 47.60 0.46 -76.95
N ILE A 195 46.87 1.15 -76.07
CA ILE A 195 47.09 2.57 -75.73
C ILE A 195 47.05 2.88 -74.22
N GLY A 196 46.76 1.90 -73.37
CA GLY A 196 46.78 2.09 -71.91
C GLY A 196 48.19 2.32 -71.37
N ARG A 197 48.35 3.22 -70.40
CA ARG A 197 49.66 3.61 -69.83
C ARG A 197 49.74 3.46 -68.30
N ASP A 198 50.98 3.47 -67.80
CA ASP A 198 51.33 3.41 -66.38
C ASP A 198 50.77 2.15 -65.68
N ASN A 199 50.64 1.03 -66.42
CA ASN A 199 50.12 -0.23 -65.89
C ASN A 199 51.25 -1.22 -65.52
N MET A 200 51.14 -1.87 -64.37
CA MET A 200 51.98 -3.00 -63.98
C MET A 200 51.18 -4.32 -64.08
N ALA A 201 51.74 -5.33 -64.73
CA ALA A 201 51.22 -6.69 -64.79
C ALA A 201 52.36 -7.70 -64.53
N VAL A 202 52.21 -8.57 -63.53
CA VAL A 202 53.25 -9.54 -63.16
C VAL A 202 52.59 -10.89 -62.83
N GLY A 203 52.71 -11.83 -63.77
CA GLY A 203 52.08 -13.13 -63.75
C GLY A 203 51.60 -13.56 -65.13
N THR A 204 51.17 -14.82 -65.21
CA THR A 204 50.52 -15.39 -66.40
C THR A 204 49.16 -14.73 -66.61
N LEU A 205 48.87 -14.32 -67.85
CA LEU A 205 47.60 -13.71 -68.29
C LEU A 205 47.14 -12.46 -67.50
N SER A 206 47.98 -11.92 -66.63
CA SER A 206 47.69 -10.72 -65.84
C SER A 206 47.41 -9.53 -66.76
N LEU A 207 46.31 -8.81 -66.52
CA LEU A 207 45.87 -7.65 -67.30
C LEU A 207 45.69 -7.91 -68.83
N SER A 208 45.68 -9.18 -69.25
CA SER A 208 45.83 -9.59 -70.67
C SER A 208 44.82 -9.00 -71.66
N LYS A 209 43.59 -8.64 -71.23
CA LYS A 209 42.55 -8.03 -72.08
C LYS A 209 42.26 -6.55 -71.79
N ASN A 210 43.14 -5.86 -71.06
CA ASN A 210 43.08 -4.39 -71.00
C ASN A 210 43.46 -3.81 -72.36
N VAL A 211 42.72 -2.81 -72.85
CA VAL A 211 42.96 -2.16 -74.16
C VAL A 211 43.50 -0.74 -73.97
N ASP A 212 42.74 0.10 -73.27
CA ASP A 212 42.95 1.55 -73.10
C ASP A 212 42.96 2.01 -71.62
N GLY A 213 42.80 1.07 -70.68
CA GLY A 213 42.79 1.31 -69.24
C GLY A 213 44.18 1.64 -68.67
N ASN A 214 44.22 2.48 -67.63
CA ASN A 214 45.42 3.15 -67.16
C ASN A 214 45.64 3.00 -65.65
N PHE A 215 46.88 3.15 -65.20
CA PHE A 215 47.26 3.13 -63.78
C PHE A 215 46.83 1.86 -63.01
N ASN A 216 46.70 0.72 -63.69
CA ASN A 216 46.36 -0.54 -63.04
C ASN A 216 47.61 -1.28 -62.54
N THR A 217 47.53 -1.95 -61.39
CA THR A 217 48.53 -2.90 -60.91
C THR A 217 47.90 -4.29 -60.83
N ALA A 218 48.47 -5.29 -61.49
CA ALA A 218 47.92 -6.64 -61.63
C ALA A 218 49.01 -7.70 -61.34
N ILE A 219 49.14 -8.15 -60.10
CA ILE A 219 50.22 -9.06 -59.67
C ILE A 219 49.61 -10.41 -59.28
N GLY A 220 49.76 -11.42 -60.13
CA GLY A 220 49.22 -12.77 -59.94
C GLY A 220 48.60 -13.34 -61.20
N ASP A 221 48.57 -14.67 -61.26
CA ASP A 221 47.95 -15.44 -62.34
C ASP A 221 46.48 -15.04 -62.58
N GLU A 222 46.17 -14.63 -63.82
CA GLU A 222 44.85 -14.16 -64.28
C GLU A 222 44.29 -12.92 -63.52
N ALA A 223 45.13 -12.20 -62.76
CA ALA A 223 44.76 -10.94 -62.09
C ALA A 223 44.36 -9.86 -63.11
N LEU A 224 43.22 -9.21 -62.90
CA LEU A 224 42.60 -8.22 -63.83
C LEU A 224 42.47 -8.72 -65.28
N GLN A 225 42.42 -10.04 -65.53
CA GLN A 225 42.45 -10.63 -66.88
C GLN A 225 41.49 -9.97 -67.89
N ASN A 226 40.21 -9.77 -67.54
CA ASN A 226 39.16 -9.36 -68.49
C ASN A 226 38.88 -7.84 -68.48
N SER A 227 39.83 -7.04 -68.00
CA SER A 227 39.70 -5.60 -67.68
C SER A 227 39.57 -4.64 -68.88
N VAL A 228 38.51 -4.77 -69.66
CA VAL A 228 38.20 -3.82 -70.74
C VAL A 228 37.93 -2.44 -70.14
N SER A 229 38.74 -1.44 -70.53
CA SER A 229 38.69 -0.02 -70.15
C SER A 229 38.74 0.31 -68.65
N SER A 230 39.03 -0.67 -67.78
CA SER A 230 39.17 -0.46 -66.34
C SER A 230 40.44 0.34 -65.99
N SER A 231 40.37 1.29 -65.05
CA SER A 231 41.51 2.16 -64.68
C SER A 231 41.64 2.37 -63.17
N ASN A 232 42.85 2.70 -62.69
CA ASN A 232 43.18 2.94 -61.28
C ASN A 232 42.96 1.72 -60.34
N ASN A 233 42.97 0.48 -60.87
CA ASN A 233 42.71 -0.71 -60.05
C ASN A 233 44.01 -1.36 -59.56
N THR A 234 44.08 -1.73 -58.28
CA THR A 234 45.17 -2.56 -57.72
C THR A 234 44.64 -3.95 -57.41
N ALA A 235 45.10 -4.96 -58.16
CA ALA A 235 44.78 -6.37 -57.97
C ALA A 235 46.06 -7.18 -57.69
N ILE A 236 46.13 -7.84 -56.54
CA ILE A 236 47.30 -8.62 -56.10
C ILE A 236 46.82 -9.98 -55.56
N GLY A 237 47.06 -11.04 -56.33
CA GLY A 237 46.64 -12.41 -56.06
C GLY A 237 46.14 -13.10 -57.33
N ASN A 238 46.24 -14.44 -57.37
CA ASN A 238 45.60 -15.23 -58.44
C ASN A 238 44.07 -14.93 -58.46
N ASP A 239 43.50 -14.81 -59.66
CA ASP A 239 42.09 -14.45 -59.89
C ASP A 239 41.60 -13.10 -59.31
N ALA A 240 42.48 -12.26 -58.75
CA ALA A 240 42.09 -10.96 -58.21
C ALA A 240 41.50 -10.07 -59.32
N MET A 241 40.23 -9.68 -59.18
CA MET A 241 39.44 -8.96 -60.20
C MET A 241 39.40 -9.62 -61.60
N ARG A 242 39.53 -10.95 -61.70
CA ARG A 242 39.59 -11.70 -62.98
C ARG A 242 38.54 -11.28 -64.02
N TYR A 243 37.27 -11.22 -63.64
CA TYR A 243 36.14 -10.92 -64.53
C TYR A 243 35.65 -9.46 -64.42
N ALA A 244 36.48 -8.56 -63.91
CA ALA A 244 36.13 -7.15 -63.81
C ALA A 244 36.12 -6.48 -65.19
N THR A 245 35.11 -5.63 -65.43
CA THR A 245 34.88 -4.92 -66.70
C THR A 245 34.32 -3.54 -66.42
N ASN A 246 34.83 -2.49 -67.09
CA ASN A 246 34.41 -1.09 -66.85
C ASN A 246 34.53 -0.64 -65.38
N SER A 247 35.51 -1.17 -64.65
CA SER A 247 35.70 -0.99 -63.21
C SER A 247 36.79 0.03 -62.90
N ALA A 248 36.58 0.87 -61.89
CA ALA A 248 37.53 1.92 -61.52
C ALA A 248 37.77 2.04 -60.02
N ASP A 249 38.96 2.54 -59.67
CA ASP A 249 39.33 2.96 -58.31
C ASP A 249 39.17 1.84 -57.25
N ASN A 250 39.44 0.59 -57.64
CA ASN A 250 39.33 -0.58 -56.77
C ASN A 250 40.69 -1.05 -56.23
N THR A 251 40.70 -1.56 -55.00
CA THR A 251 41.79 -2.33 -54.41
C THR A 251 41.31 -3.76 -54.12
N ALA A 252 42.07 -4.77 -54.54
CA ALA A 252 41.78 -6.19 -54.42
C ALA A 252 43.08 -6.95 -54.08
N ILE A 253 43.26 -7.36 -52.82
CA ILE A 253 44.50 -8.00 -52.36
C ILE A 253 44.17 -9.35 -51.73
N GLY A 254 44.40 -10.43 -52.46
CA GLY A 254 44.12 -11.81 -52.06
C GLY A 254 43.56 -12.65 -53.21
N VAL A 255 43.77 -13.96 -53.15
CA VAL A 255 43.32 -14.90 -54.19
C VAL A 255 41.80 -14.84 -54.35
N GLY A 256 41.32 -14.61 -55.57
CA GLY A 256 39.89 -14.48 -55.90
C GLY A 256 39.20 -13.24 -55.32
N SER A 257 39.93 -12.25 -54.80
CA SER A 257 39.33 -11.01 -54.28
C SER A 257 38.68 -10.20 -55.41
N LEU A 258 37.43 -9.74 -55.19
CA LEU A 258 36.60 -9.03 -56.17
C LEU A 258 36.52 -9.68 -57.56
N ALA A 259 36.68 -11.02 -57.67
CA ALA A 259 36.85 -11.70 -58.96
C ALA A 259 35.69 -11.46 -59.96
N ASN A 260 34.48 -11.13 -59.47
CA ASN A 260 33.27 -10.87 -60.28
C ASN A 260 32.88 -9.38 -60.42
N ALA A 261 33.65 -8.44 -59.85
CA ALA A 261 33.24 -7.05 -59.67
C ALA A 261 33.25 -6.21 -60.96
N ARG A 262 32.08 -5.73 -61.37
CA ARG A 262 31.81 -4.87 -62.55
C ARG A 262 31.42 -3.45 -62.12
N SER A 263 32.01 -3.02 -61.01
CA SER A 263 31.68 -1.82 -60.25
C SER A 263 32.96 -1.19 -59.68
N SER A 264 32.81 -0.05 -58.98
CA SER A 264 33.92 0.86 -58.66
C SER A 264 33.96 1.30 -57.20
N ASN A 265 35.12 1.82 -56.77
CA ASN A 265 35.40 2.32 -55.42
C ASN A 265 35.38 1.23 -54.33
N HIS A 266 35.83 0.01 -54.64
CA HIS A 266 35.93 -1.08 -53.66
C HIS A 266 37.30 -1.15 -52.99
N VAL A 267 37.32 -1.56 -51.72
CA VAL A 267 38.54 -1.99 -51.03
C VAL A 267 38.33 -3.41 -50.51
N ALA A 268 38.97 -4.40 -51.13
CA ALA A 268 38.89 -5.80 -50.75
C ALA A 268 40.27 -6.37 -50.39
N VAL A 269 40.39 -7.00 -49.22
CA VAL A 269 41.65 -7.59 -48.74
C VAL A 269 41.40 -8.93 -48.06
N GLY A 270 41.77 -10.03 -48.70
CA GLY A 270 41.63 -11.40 -48.20
C GLY A 270 41.36 -12.42 -49.30
N TYR A 271 41.57 -13.70 -48.98
CA TYR A 271 41.13 -14.82 -49.82
C TYR A 271 39.60 -14.74 -50.06
N GLN A 272 39.17 -14.69 -51.32
CA GLN A 272 37.78 -14.56 -51.75
C GLN A 272 37.02 -13.37 -51.11
N ALA A 273 37.72 -12.31 -50.74
CA ALA A 273 37.11 -11.08 -50.23
C ALA A 273 36.27 -10.39 -51.32
N GLY A 274 34.97 -10.26 -51.11
CA GLY A 274 34.04 -9.65 -52.06
C GLY A 274 33.76 -10.51 -53.31
N LEU A 275 33.85 -11.83 -53.20
CA LEU A 275 33.67 -12.76 -54.32
C LEU A 275 32.31 -12.59 -55.03
N SER A 276 31.24 -12.27 -54.30
CA SER A 276 29.90 -12.09 -54.87
C SER A 276 29.64 -10.70 -55.47
N VAL A 277 30.56 -9.72 -55.29
CA VAL A 277 30.41 -8.37 -55.86
C VAL A 277 30.22 -8.44 -57.36
N SER A 278 29.20 -7.75 -57.86
CA SER A 278 28.96 -7.55 -59.29
C SER A 278 28.72 -6.08 -59.62
N ASN A 279 27.58 -5.51 -59.23
CA ASN A 279 27.14 -4.20 -59.76
C ASN A 279 27.03 -3.09 -58.70
N GLY A 280 27.04 -3.42 -57.40
CA GLY A 280 26.97 -2.42 -56.33
C GLY A 280 28.36 -1.87 -56.00
N GLY A 281 28.47 -0.56 -55.74
CA GLY A 281 29.75 0.16 -55.60
C GLY A 281 30.09 0.61 -54.17
N GLY A 282 31.33 1.04 -53.94
CA GLY A 282 31.69 1.73 -52.68
C GLY A 282 31.80 0.84 -51.43
N ASN A 283 32.11 -0.46 -51.59
CA ASN A 283 32.17 -1.41 -50.46
C ASN A 283 33.60 -1.61 -49.92
N THR A 284 33.74 -1.71 -48.61
CA THR A 284 34.99 -2.10 -47.92
C THR A 284 34.86 -3.52 -47.35
N ILE A 285 35.68 -4.47 -47.80
CA ILE A 285 35.51 -5.91 -47.59
C ILE A 285 36.86 -6.56 -47.19
N ILE A 286 37.16 -6.63 -45.91
CA ILE A 286 38.48 -7.04 -45.39
C ILE A 286 38.34 -8.30 -44.52
N GLY A 287 39.01 -9.37 -44.93
CA GLY A 287 38.98 -10.68 -44.29
C GLY A 287 38.74 -11.80 -45.30
N ALA A 288 39.31 -12.98 -45.04
CA ALA A 288 39.05 -14.14 -45.90
C ALA A 288 37.55 -14.51 -45.86
N ASN A 289 36.94 -14.75 -47.01
CA ASN A 289 35.51 -15.01 -47.18
C ASN A 289 34.57 -13.92 -46.61
N ALA A 290 35.05 -12.68 -46.44
CA ALA A 290 34.18 -11.54 -46.18
C ALA A 290 33.46 -11.16 -47.48
N ASP A 291 32.14 -10.92 -47.47
CA ASP A 291 31.39 -10.73 -48.73
C ASP A 291 30.09 -9.92 -48.60
N VAL A 292 29.60 -9.42 -49.75
CA VAL A 292 28.32 -8.73 -49.95
C VAL A 292 27.37 -9.63 -50.77
N THR A 293 26.71 -10.54 -50.07
CA THR A 293 26.08 -11.77 -50.61
C THR A 293 25.09 -11.60 -51.78
N ALA A 294 24.40 -10.47 -51.91
CA ALA A 294 23.49 -10.22 -53.05
C ALA A 294 24.17 -9.58 -54.28
N GLY A 295 25.46 -9.22 -54.19
CA GLY A 295 26.32 -8.76 -55.29
C GLY A 295 26.04 -7.38 -55.89
N ASN A 296 24.80 -6.88 -55.78
CA ASN A 296 24.37 -5.54 -56.20
C ASN A 296 24.38 -4.51 -55.06
N LEU A 297 24.92 -4.87 -53.90
CA LEU A 297 24.89 -4.07 -52.67
C LEU A 297 25.97 -2.98 -52.67
N SER A 298 25.64 -1.80 -52.18
CA SER A 298 26.50 -0.61 -52.22
C SER A 298 26.67 0.07 -50.86
N ASN A 299 27.80 0.78 -50.70
CA ASN A 299 28.18 1.56 -49.52
C ASN A 299 28.22 0.76 -48.20
N SER A 300 28.56 -0.53 -48.27
CA SER A 300 28.57 -1.44 -47.12
C SER A 300 30.00 -1.79 -46.66
N VAL A 301 30.15 -2.14 -45.38
CA VAL A 301 31.43 -2.46 -44.73
C VAL A 301 31.38 -3.86 -44.14
N ALA A 302 32.27 -4.76 -44.57
CA ALA A 302 32.45 -6.11 -44.06
C ALA A 302 33.92 -6.28 -43.57
N LEU A 303 34.15 -6.36 -42.26
CA LEU A 303 35.50 -6.43 -41.68
C LEU A 303 35.62 -7.62 -40.71
N GLY A 304 36.15 -8.73 -41.22
CA GLY A 304 36.43 -9.94 -40.45
C GLY A 304 36.31 -11.20 -41.29
N ASN A 305 37.03 -12.27 -40.91
CA ASN A 305 36.89 -13.56 -41.60
C ASN A 305 35.43 -14.05 -41.55
N GLN A 306 34.89 -14.42 -42.71
CA GLN A 306 33.49 -14.79 -42.92
C GLN A 306 32.45 -13.69 -42.55
N SER A 307 32.83 -12.41 -42.48
CA SER A 307 31.86 -11.31 -42.28
C SER A 307 30.91 -11.17 -43.48
N GLN A 308 29.59 -11.17 -43.24
CA GLN A 308 28.57 -11.17 -44.29
C GLN A 308 27.70 -9.91 -44.27
N ILE A 309 27.45 -9.38 -45.46
CA ILE A 309 26.47 -8.31 -45.71
C ILE A 309 25.35 -8.84 -46.60
N GLY A 310 24.10 -8.58 -46.20
CA GLY A 310 22.89 -8.94 -46.96
C GLY A 310 22.13 -7.75 -47.56
N ASN A 311 22.50 -6.50 -47.25
CA ASN A 311 21.84 -5.32 -47.79
C ASN A 311 22.77 -4.11 -48.03
N ASN A 312 22.21 -3.04 -48.59
CA ASN A 312 22.89 -1.75 -48.77
C ASN A 312 23.14 -1.06 -47.42
N THR A 313 24.15 -0.18 -47.42
CA THR A 313 24.48 0.72 -46.30
C THR A 313 24.66 0.03 -44.95
N ALA A 314 25.03 -1.26 -44.96
CA ALA A 314 25.13 -2.11 -43.79
C ALA A 314 26.59 -2.30 -43.38
N THR A 315 26.84 -2.46 -42.08
CA THR A 315 28.18 -2.57 -41.48
C THR A 315 28.27 -3.83 -40.62
N ALA A 316 29.09 -4.80 -41.01
CA ALA A 316 29.41 -6.00 -40.25
C ALA A 316 30.92 -5.99 -39.90
N ILE A 317 31.26 -6.08 -38.62
CA ILE A 317 32.65 -6.05 -38.13
C ILE A 317 32.85 -7.13 -37.07
N GLY A 318 33.63 -8.15 -37.40
CA GLY A 318 33.96 -9.29 -36.53
C GLY A 318 34.03 -10.62 -37.29
N TYR A 319 34.67 -11.63 -36.70
CA TYR A 319 34.62 -13.01 -37.19
C TYR A 319 33.17 -13.48 -37.27
N ARG A 320 32.68 -13.85 -38.47
CA ARG A 320 31.30 -14.28 -38.74
C ARG A 320 30.19 -13.27 -38.36
N SER A 321 30.52 -11.98 -38.24
CA SER A 321 29.52 -10.91 -38.12
C SER A 321 28.59 -10.88 -39.34
N THR A 322 27.30 -10.66 -39.14
CA THR A 322 26.29 -10.64 -40.22
C THR A 322 25.40 -9.41 -40.09
N ALA A 323 25.36 -8.56 -41.11
CA ALA A 323 24.44 -7.42 -41.21
C ALA A 323 23.58 -7.56 -42.48
N ALA A 324 22.43 -8.23 -42.34
CA ALA A 324 21.54 -8.59 -43.44
C ALA A 324 20.38 -7.60 -43.67
N GLY A 325 20.11 -6.71 -42.73
CA GLY A 325 19.12 -5.63 -42.88
C GLY A 325 19.69 -4.37 -43.55
N GLN A 326 18.83 -3.57 -44.19
CA GLN A 326 19.24 -2.26 -44.71
C GLN A 326 19.61 -1.31 -43.57
N ASN A 327 20.68 -0.51 -43.75
CA ASN A 327 21.22 0.40 -42.73
C ASN A 327 21.62 -0.31 -41.40
N SER A 328 21.82 -1.64 -41.40
CA SER A 328 22.08 -2.38 -40.17
C SER A 328 23.54 -2.35 -39.74
N ILE A 329 23.79 -2.46 -38.43
CA ILE A 329 25.12 -2.40 -37.82
C ILE A 329 25.30 -3.64 -36.94
N ALA A 330 26.31 -4.48 -37.22
CA ALA A 330 26.64 -5.70 -36.47
C ALA A 330 28.14 -5.73 -36.11
N LEU A 331 28.47 -5.31 -34.90
CA LEU A 331 29.84 -5.28 -34.36
C LEU A 331 30.02 -6.37 -33.31
N GLY A 332 30.92 -7.32 -33.55
CA GLY A 332 31.25 -8.41 -32.63
C GLY A 332 31.35 -9.77 -33.32
N GLN A 333 32.01 -10.72 -32.67
CA GLN A 333 32.15 -12.09 -33.17
C GLN A 333 30.79 -12.79 -33.19
N SER A 334 30.40 -13.33 -34.34
CA SER A 334 29.06 -13.88 -34.63
C SER A 334 27.89 -12.97 -34.24
N SER A 335 28.09 -11.65 -34.24
CA SER A 335 26.98 -10.68 -34.16
C SER A 335 26.05 -10.82 -35.36
N SER A 336 24.74 -10.67 -35.18
CA SER A 336 23.76 -10.88 -36.26
C SER A 336 22.60 -9.89 -36.26
N VAL A 337 22.45 -9.12 -37.33
CA VAL A 337 21.24 -8.33 -37.63
C VAL A 337 20.54 -8.91 -38.84
N THR A 338 19.24 -9.20 -38.72
CA THR A 338 18.38 -9.63 -39.85
C THR A 338 17.45 -8.54 -40.36
N ALA A 339 17.16 -7.51 -39.57
CA ALA A 339 16.15 -6.50 -39.85
C ALA A 339 16.71 -5.07 -40.07
N GLN A 340 15.90 -4.20 -40.67
CA GLN A 340 16.32 -2.86 -41.09
C GLN A 340 16.54 -1.89 -39.92
N ASN A 341 17.49 -0.96 -40.09
CA ASN A 341 17.88 0.08 -39.13
C ASN A 341 18.31 -0.44 -37.74
N ALA A 342 18.53 -1.75 -37.58
CA ALA A 342 18.85 -2.38 -36.31
C ALA A 342 20.37 -2.34 -36.01
N ILE A 343 20.70 -2.23 -34.72
CA ILE A 343 22.06 -2.04 -34.22
C ILE A 343 22.40 -3.16 -33.23
N VAL A 344 23.52 -3.83 -33.46
CA VAL A 344 24.05 -4.95 -32.66
C VAL A 344 25.51 -4.67 -32.33
N ILE A 345 25.87 -4.66 -31.05
CA ILE A 345 27.25 -4.42 -30.57
C ILE A 345 27.57 -5.39 -29.42
N GLY A 346 28.23 -6.50 -29.73
CA GLY A 346 28.67 -7.50 -28.76
C GLY A 346 28.91 -8.88 -29.39
N SER A 347 29.72 -9.73 -28.76
CA SER A 347 29.87 -11.13 -29.19
C SER A 347 28.54 -11.87 -29.05
N LEU A 348 28.21 -12.75 -30.01
CA LEU A 348 26.98 -13.56 -30.05
C LEU A 348 25.64 -12.80 -29.99
N SER A 349 25.66 -11.46 -30.03
CA SER A 349 24.46 -10.63 -29.89
C SER A 349 23.63 -10.56 -31.17
N THR A 350 22.31 -10.41 -31.04
CA THR A 350 21.35 -10.57 -32.13
C THR A 350 20.24 -9.53 -32.11
N SER A 351 19.81 -9.09 -33.31
CA SER A 351 18.66 -8.20 -33.50
C SER A 351 17.83 -8.63 -34.70
N ASN A 352 16.57 -8.96 -34.44
CA ASN A 352 15.60 -9.42 -35.45
C ASN A 352 14.42 -8.45 -35.63
N GLY A 353 14.32 -7.40 -34.81
CA GLY A 353 13.34 -6.33 -34.97
C GLY A 353 13.80 -5.22 -35.91
N SER A 354 12.85 -4.59 -36.58
CA SER A 354 13.12 -3.30 -37.23
C SER A 354 13.40 -2.24 -36.17
N ASN A 355 14.37 -1.38 -36.43
CA ASN A 355 14.84 -0.29 -35.54
C ASN A 355 15.36 -0.76 -34.16
N SER A 356 15.50 -2.07 -33.89
CA SER A 356 15.84 -2.57 -32.56
C SER A 356 17.35 -2.59 -32.28
N ILE A 357 17.70 -2.45 -30.99
CA ILE A 357 19.07 -2.27 -30.50
C ILE A 357 19.42 -3.42 -29.54
N ALA A 358 20.54 -4.10 -29.78
CA ALA A 358 21.12 -5.10 -28.88
C ALA A 358 22.60 -4.77 -28.59
N ILE A 359 22.94 -4.43 -27.34
CA ILE A 359 24.31 -4.00 -26.97
C ILE A 359 24.78 -4.77 -25.73
N GLY A 360 25.77 -5.64 -25.90
CA GLY A 360 26.30 -6.54 -24.86
C GLY A 360 26.57 -7.93 -25.41
N GLU A 361 27.37 -8.73 -24.71
CA GLU A 361 27.56 -10.15 -25.07
C GLU A 361 26.23 -10.91 -24.97
N SER A 362 25.89 -11.73 -25.97
CA SER A 362 24.64 -12.50 -26.04
C SER A 362 23.33 -11.69 -25.98
N ALA A 363 23.39 -10.35 -26.05
CA ALA A 363 22.18 -9.51 -26.00
C ALA A 363 21.23 -9.81 -27.18
N SER A 364 19.93 -9.87 -26.93
CA SER A 364 18.90 -10.29 -27.89
C SER A 364 17.74 -9.30 -27.96
N ALA A 365 17.56 -8.67 -29.12
CA ALA A 365 16.42 -7.79 -29.42
C ALA A 365 15.58 -8.42 -30.53
N SER A 366 14.63 -9.30 -30.16
CA SER A 366 13.96 -10.19 -31.12
C SER A 366 12.76 -9.60 -31.85
N ASN A 367 12.31 -8.39 -31.50
CA ASN A 367 11.08 -7.78 -32.01
C ASN A 367 11.23 -6.28 -32.29
N ASN A 368 10.32 -5.72 -33.10
CA ASN A 368 10.38 -4.33 -33.54
C ASN A 368 10.46 -3.33 -32.38
N ASP A 369 11.30 -2.30 -32.56
CA ASP A 369 11.47 -1.18 -31.64
C ASP A 369 11.89 -1.63 -30.21
N ALA A 370 12.51 -2.80 -30.11
CA ALA A 370 13.08 -3.36 -28.89
C ALA A 370 14.47 -2.77 -28.55
N ILE A 371 14.76 -2.63 -27.26
CA ILE A 371 16.07 -2.18 -26.76
C ILE A 371 16.57 -3.16 -25.70
N ALA A 372 17.59 -3.95 -26.03
CA ALA A 372 18.30 -4.86 -25.14
C ALA A 372 19.73 -4.35 -24.88
N MET A 373 20.09 -4.02 -23.64
CA MET A 373 21.41 -3.49 -23.31
C MET A 373 21.98 -4.13 -22.03
N GLY A 374 23.21 -4.61 -22.08
CA GLY A 374 23.83 -5.45 -21.06
C GLY A 374 24.09 -6.87 -21.58
N SER A 375 25.03 -7.60 -20.97
CA SER A 375 25.24 -9.01 -21.32
C SER A 375 24.04 -9.86 -20.94
N ASP A 376 23.65 -10.78 -21.83
CA ASP A 376 22.46 -11.64 -21.72
C ASP A 376 21.11 -10.88 -21.65
N ALA A 377 21.11 -9.56 -21.90
CA ALA A 377 19.89 -8.76 -21.91
C ALA A 377 18.95 -9.22 -23.03
N THR A 378 17.71 -9.53 -22.70
CA THR A 378 16.77 -10.22 -23.61
C THR A 378 15.43 -9.47 -23.71
N VAL A 379 15.05 -9.11 -24.93
CA VAL A 379 13.75 -8.55 -25.27
C VAL A 379 13.01 -9.43 -26.27
N ASN A 380 11.85 -9.94 -25.84
CA ASN A 380 10.93 -10.71 -26.67
C ASN A 380 9.67 -9.92 -27.06
N GLY A 381 9.39 -8.77 -26.43
CA GLY A 381 8.25 -7.91 -26.74
C GLY A 381 8.49 -6.86 -27.83
N ILE A 382 7.40 -6.34 -28.41
CA ILE A 382 7.42 -5.18 -29.33
C ILE A 382 7.31 -3.88 -28.50
N ASN A 383 8.04 -2.83 -28.88
CA ASN A 383 8.14 -1.56 -28.13
C ASN A 383 8.59 -1.77 -26.66
N THR A 384 9.60 -2.61 -26.44
CA THR A 384 9.96 -3.16 -25.12
C THR A 384 11.43 -2.90 -24.79
N ILE A 385 11.74 -2.65 -23.50
CA ILE A 385 13.08 -2.24 -23.05
C ILE A 385 13.61 -3.20 -21.97
N ALA A 386 14.83 -3.72 -22.15
CA ALA A 386 15.61 -4.43 -21.13
C ALA A 386 17.02 -3.82 -21.02
N ILE A 387 17.40 -3.31 -19.84
CA ILE A 387 18.70 -2.65 -19.61
C ILE A 387 19.34 -3.17 -18.31
N GLY A 388 20.35 -4.02 -18.45
CA GLY A 388 21.19 -4.58 -17.39
C GLY A 388 21.69 -5.98 -17.74
N HIS A 389 22.71 -6.45 -17.02
CA HIS A 389 23.15 -7.85 -17.14
C HIS A 389 22.01 -8.79 -16.77
N ASN A 390 21.70 -9.79 -17.62
CA ASN A 390 20.54 -10.68 -17.45
C ASN A 390 19.17 -9.96 -17.27
N ALA A 391 19.02 -8.72 -17.76
CA ALA A 391 17.72 -8.05 -17.77
C ALA A 391 16.79 -8.68 -18.83
N SER A 392 15.55 -9.01 -18.45
CA SER A 392 14.60 -9.73 -19.32
C SER A 392 13.25 -9.01 -19.40
N ALA A 393 12.81 -8.70 -20.61
CA ALA A 393 11.52 -8.07 -20.88
C ALA A 393 10.75 -8.90 -21.93
N ALA A 394 9.84 -9.74 -21.43
CA ALA A 394 9.33 -10.88 -22.19
C ALA A 394 8.13 -10.57 -23.10
N ASN A 395 7.45 -9.45 -22.90
CA ASN A 395 6.16 -9.13 -23.52
C ASN A 395 6.09 -7.66 -24.00
N SER A 396 5.12 -7.36 -24.85
CA SER A 396 5.04 -6.04 -25.52
C SER A 396 4.79 -4.89 -24.53
N SER A 397 5.44 -3.75 -24.80
CA SER A 397 5.38 -2.53 -23.99
C SER A 397 5.77 -2.73 -22.51
N SER A 398 6.66 -3.68 -22.22
CA SER A 398 7.24 -3.87 -20.88
C SER A 398 8.62 -3.21 -20.75
N ILE A 399 9.04 -2.96 -19.51
CA ILE A 399 10.29 -2.26 -19.17
C ILE A 399 11.00 -3.01 -18.05
N ALA A 400 12.28 -3.34 -18.23
CA ALA A 400 13.09 -4.11 -17.28
C ALA A 400 14.48 -3.44 -17.13
N ILE A 401 14.71 -2.64 -16.08
CA ILE A 401 15.94 -1.82 -15.93
C ILE A 401 16.65 -2.14 -14.60
N GLY A 402 17.79 -2.84 -14.67
CA GLY A 402 18.54 -3.34 -13.51
C GLY A 402 19.26 -4.65 -13.84
N SER A 403 20.18 -5.11 -12.97
CA SER A 403 20.77 -6.45 -13.15
C SER A 403 19.74 -7.52 -12.78
N SER A 404 19.63 -8.58 -13.58
CA SER A 404 18.79 -9.76 -13.31
C SER A 404 17.32 -9.45 -13.05
N THR A 405 16.82 -8.34 -13.58
CA THR A 405 15.42 -7.89 -13.45
C THR A 405 14.53 -8.52 -14.52
N ALA A 406 13.29 -8.83 -14.18
CA ALA A 406 12.36 -9.52 -15.06
C ALA A 406 11.01 -8.79 -15.17
N ALA A 407 10.64 -8.38 -16.38
CA ALA A 407 9.30 -7.88 -16.72
C ALA A 407 8.58 -8.91 -17.60
N GLN A 408 7.82 -9.80 -16.96
CA GLN A 408 7.36 -11.05 -17.58
C GLN A 408 6.09 -10.90 -18.42
N GLN A 409 5.29 -9.84 -18.21
CA GLN A 409 3.97 -9.67 -18.83
C GLN A 409 3.80 -8.33 -19.56
N GLN A 410 2.69 -8.20 -20.29
CA GLN A 410 2.35 -7.00 -21.06
C GLN A 410 2.19 -5.77 -20.14
N TYR A 411 2.74 -4.64 -20.56
CA TYR A 411 2.74 -3.36 -19.82
C TYR A 411 3.40 -3.41 -18.44
N ALA A 412 4.17 -4.46 -18.13
CA ALA A 412 4.79 -4.62 -16.82
C ALA A 412 6.12 -3.83 -16.72
N ILE A 413 6.41 -3.25 -15.56
CA ILE A 413 7.54 -2.34 -15.34
C ILE A 413 8.36 -2.79 -14.13
N SER A 414 9.55 -3.34 -14.36
CA SER A 414 10.52 -3.71 -13.34
C SER A 414 11.74 -2.77 -13.38
N ILE A 415 12.05 -2.10 -12.28
CA ILE A 415 13.20 -1.17 -12.19
C ILE A 415 13.96 -1.38 -10.87
N GLY A 416 15.15 -1.97 -10.98
CA GLY A 416 16.03 -2.29 -9.85
C GLY A 416 16.65 -3.68 -10.00
N THR A 417 17.78 -3.92 -9.34
CA THR A 417 18.42 -5.24 -9.35
C THR A 417 17.48 -6.29 -8.75
N ASN A 418 17.28 -7.39 -9.48
CA ASN A 418 16.32 -8.46 -9.20
C ASN A 418 14.84 -8.00 -9.06
N ALA A 419 14.46 -6.80 -9.51
CA ALA A 419 13.05 -6.39 -9.51
C ALA A 419 12.24 -7.30 -10.45
N THR A 420 11.09 -7.80 -9.99
CA THR A 420 10.28 -8.77 -10.74
C THR A 420 8.82 -8.35 -10.83
N THR A 421 8.28 -8.33 -12.06
CA THR A 421 6.84 -8.23 -12.33
C THR A 421 6.38 -9.49 -13.05
N ALA A 422 5.49 -10.25 -12.41
CA ALA A 422 5.02 -11.55 -12.91
C ALA A 422 3.63 -11.49 -13.59
N SER A 423 2.94 -10.35 -13.44
CA SER A 423 1.53 -10.16 -13.79
C SER A 423 1.29 -8.89 -14.62
N THR A 424 0.11 -8.78 -15.24
CA THR A 424 -0.17 -7.78 -16.29
C THR A 424 -0.31 -6.38 -15.70
N ARG A 425 0.29 -5.37 -16.35
CA ARG A 425 0.35 -3.97 -15.85
C ARG A 425 0.94 -3.81 -14.43
N ALA A 426 1.64 -4.83 -13.92
CA ALA A 426 2.29 -4.75 -12.62
C ALA A 426 3.54 -3.86 -12.66
N ILE A 427 3.86 -3.20 -11.55
CA ILE A 427 5.00 -2.28 -11.41
C ILE A 427 5.82 -2.70 -10.19
N ALA A 428 7.11 -2.90 -10.35
CA ALA A 428 8.05 -3.19 -9.27
C ALA A 428 9.28 -2.29 -9.37
N VAL A 429 9.48 -1.39 -8.40
CA VAL A 429 10.61 -0.46 -8.36
C VAL A 429 11.35 -0.59 -7.02
N GLY A 430 12.57 -1.11 -7.08
CA GLY A 430 13.42 -1.35 -5.91
C GLY A 430 14.36 -2.53 -6.09
N PHE A 431 15.33 -2.66 -5.18
CA PHE A 431 16.14 -3.88 -5.09
C PHE A 431 15.29 -5.01 -4.51
N ASN A 432 15.25 -6.16 -5.18
CA ASN A 432 14.38 -7.30 -4.85
C ASN A 432 12.90 -6.89 -4.63
N SER A 433 12.36 -5.93 -5.39
CA SER A 433 10.91 -5.60 -5.32
C SER A 433 10.11 -6.55 -6.21
N ASP A 434 9.03 -7.12 -5.69
CA ASP A 434 8.19 -8.12 -6.38
C ASP A 434 6.75 -7.63 -6.53
N ALA A 435 6.21 -7.60 -7.74
CA ALA A 435 4.79 -7.35 -8.01
C ALA A 435 4.20 -8.49 -8.86
N THR A 436 3.42 -9.36 -8.21
CA THR A 436 2.89 -10.60 -8.80
C THR A 436 1.36 -10.63 -8.86
N GLY A 437 0.67 -9.60 -8.39
CA GLY A 437 -0.75 -9.39 -8.68
C GLY A 437 -0.98 -8.62 -9.98
N ASP A 438 -2.10 -8.85 -10.67
CA ASP A 438 -2.49 -8.00 -11.82
C ASP A 438 -2.74 -6.56 -11.37
N ASN A 439 -2.24 -5.60 -12.14
CA ASN A 439 -2.21 -4.15 -11.82
C ASN A 439 -1.52 -3.80 -10.48
N ALA A 440 -0.76 -4.71 -9.86
CA ALA A 440 -0.14 -4.47 -8.55
C ALA A 440 1.11 -3.59 -8.63
N ALA A 441 1.39 -2.81 -7.59
CA ALA A 441 2.50 -1.85 -7.54
C ALA A 441 3.34 -1.98 -6.26
N SER A 442 4.60 -2.41 -6.41
CA SER A 442 5.60 -2.51 -5.34
C SER A 442 6.67 -1.45 -5.49
N LEU A 443 6.82 -0.57 -4.50
CA LEU A 443 7.75 0.56 -4.54
C LEU A 443 8.62 0.61 -3.27
N GLY A 444 9.83 0.05 -3.33
CA GLY A 444 10.76 0.00 -2.20
C GLY A 444 11.68 -1.22 -2.20
N TYR A 445 12.73 -1.17 -1.37
CA TYR A 445 13.61 -2.31 -1.10
C TYR A 445 12.80 -3.45 -0.47
N LEU A 446 12.79 -4.65 -1.08
CA LEU A 446 11.95 -5.78 -0.66
C LEU A 446 10.44 -5.48 -0.56
N ALA A 447 9.92 -4.52 -1.34
CA ALA A 447 8.46 -4.29 -1.41
C ALA A 447 7.78 -5.44 -2.18
N THR A 448 6.68 -5.98 -1.64
CA THR A 448 6.00 -7.16 -2.20
C THR A 448 4.49 -6.94 -2.35
N SER A 449 3.96 -7.06 -3.57
CA SER A 449 2.53 -6.92 -3.88
C SER A 449 2.04 -8.14 -4.66
N THR A 450 1.32 -9.05 -3.99
CA THR A 450 0.84 -10.30 -4.62
C THR A 450 -0.65 -10.31 -4.93
N GLY A 451 -1.42 -9.38 -4.37
CA GLY A 451 -2.85 -9.27 -4.62
C GLY A 451 -3.17 -8.42 -5.84
N THR A 452 -4.30 -8.70 -6.51
CA THR A 452 -4.80 -7.89 -7.62
C THR A 452 -5.08 -6.46 -7.15
N ASN A 453 -4.71 -5.46 -7.96
CA ASN A 453 -4.83 -4.02 -7.65
C ASN A 453 -4.13 -3.59 -6.34
N ALA A 454 -3.19 -4.38 -5.81
CA ALA A 454 -2.55 -4.11 -4.53
C ALA A 454 -1.37 -3.12 -4.63
N LEU A 455 -1.22 -2.24 -3.66
CA LEU A 455 -0.13 -1.25 -3.56
C LEU A 455 0.71 -1.48 -2.29
N ALA A 456 1.99 -1.81 -2.45
CA ALA A 456 3.00 -1.82 -1.39
C ALA A 456 4.02 -0.68 -1.62
N LEU A 457 4.07 0.30 -0.71
CA LEU A 457 4.95 1.47 -0.78
C LEU A 457 5.79 1.58 0.49
N GLY A 458 7.08 1.25 0.38
CA GLY A 458 8.04 1.31 1.48
C GLY A 458 8.97 0.09 1.56
N THR A 459 10.05 0.23 2.32
CA THR A 459 11.00 -0.86 2.60
C THR A 459 10.31 -2.02 3.32
N ILE A 460 10.32 -3.22 2.74
CA ILE A 460 9.68 -4.43 3.27
C ILE A 460 8.14 -4.27 3.44
N SER A 461 7.52 -3.34 2.70
CA SER A 461 6.06 -3.22 2.65
C SER A 461 5.45 -4.42 1.91
N LYS A 462 4.31 -4.92 2.39
CA LYS A 462 3.70 -6.17 1.93
C LYS A 462 2.18 -6.04 1.74
N ALA A 463 1.72 -6.15 0.50
CA ALA A 463 0.32 -6.02 0.09
C ALA A 463 -0.16 -7.31 -0.61
N THR A 464 -0.78 -8.23 0.14
CA THR A 464 -1.17 -9.56 -0.39
C THR A 464 -2.67 -9.80 -0.53
N GLY A 465 -3.53 -8.94 0.01
CA GLY A 465 -4.98 -8.98 -0.23
C GLY A 465 -5.36 -8.35 -1.59
N SER A 466 -6.57 -8.60 -2.08
CA SER A 466 -7.08 -7.93 -3.29
C SER A 466 -7.52 -6.51 -2.96
N ASP A 467 -7.20 -5.53 -3.81
CA ASP A 467 -7.64 -4.15 -3.68
C ASP A 467 -7.21 -3.52 -2.34
N VAL A 468 -5.95 -3.76 -1.95
CA VAL A 468 -5.37 -3.29 -0.68
C VAL A 468 -4.26 -2.26 -0.85
N ILE A 469 -4.09 -1.43 0.17
CA ILE A 469 -2.99 -0.47 0.28
C ILE A 469 -2.14 -0.80 1.52
N ALA A 470 -0.82 -0.81 1.38
CA ALA A 470 0.17 -0.95 2.46
C ALA A 470 1.29 0.10 2.27
N ILE A 471 1.29 1.14 3.10
CA ILE A 471 2.25 2.27 3.01
C ILE A 471 3.06 2.39 4.30
N GLY A 472 4.37 2.20 4.22
CA GLY A 472 5.30 2.36 5.33
C GLY A 472 6.41 1.31 5.36
N ASN A 473 7.42 1.52 6.21
CA ASN A 473 8.42 0.49 6.49
C ASN A 473 7.75 -0.71 7.17
N ASN A 474 7.97 -1.93 6.66
CA ASN A 474 7.40 -3.17 7.22
C ASN A 474 5.85 -3.18 7.32
N ALA A 475 5.16 -2.28 6.59
CA ALA A 475 3.70 -2.20 6.59
C ALA A 475 3.11 -3.44 5.90
N THR A 476 2.33 -4.24 6.63
CA THR A 476 1.73 -5.48 6.16
C THR A 476 0.21 -5.36 6.05
N ASN A 477 -0.33 -5.69 4.88
CA ASN A 477 -1.76 -5.78 4.64
C ASN A 477 -2.11 -7.04 3.82
N THR A 478 -2.88 -7.96 4.42
CA THR A 478 -3.09 -9.30 3.84
C THR A 478 -4.51 -9.60 3.35
N SER A 479 -5.49 -8.77 3.72
CA SER A 479 -6.91 -9.11 3.60
C SER A 479 -7.65 -8.05 2.79
N SER A 480 -8.54 -8.47 1.89
CA SER A 480 -9.03 -7.64 0.79
C SER A 480 -9.77 -6.36 1.20
N ASN A 481 -9.78 -5.40 0.26
CA ASN A 481 -10.55 -4.14 0.31
C ASN A 481 -10.22 -3.28 1.54
N SER A 482 -8.93 -3.13 1.86
CA SER A 482 -8.46 -2.56 3.12
C SER A 482 -7.22 -1.67 2.98
N VAL A 483 -6.95 -0.87 4.01
CA VAL A 483 -5.86 0.13 4.02
C VAL A 483 -4.99 0.00 5.27
N ALA A 484 -3.67 -0.07 5.09
CA ALA A 484 -2.66 -0.06 6.14
C ALA A 484 -1.65 1.08 5.89
N ILE A 485 -1.52 2.04 6.81
CA ILE A 485 -0.61 3.19 6.65
C ILE A 485 0.16 3.44 7.96
N GLY A 486 1.47 3.25 7.93
CA GLY A 486 2.39 3.49 9.05
C GLY A 486 3.52 2.49 9.11
N SER A 487 4.46 2.69 10.03
CA SER A 487 5.58 1.77 10.24
C SER A 487 5.10 0.52 11.00
N SER A 488 5.51 -0.66 10.54
CA SER A 488 5.18 -1.97 11.13
C SER A 488 3.70 -2.21 11.45
N VAL A 489 2.79 -1.61 10.67
CA VAL A 489 1.34 -1.92 10.72
C VAL A 489 1.13 -3.38 10.33
N ASN A 490 0.23 -4.06 11.02
CA ASN A 490 -0.22 -5.41 10.67
C ASN A 490 -1.75 -5.44 10.52
N ASN A 491 -2.23 -5.32 9.28
CA ASN A 491 -3.65 -5.40 8.94
C ASN A 491 -3.97 -6.76 8.32
N THR A 492 -4.65 -7.62 9.08
CA THR A 492 -5.26 -8.87 8.57
C THR A 492 -6.80 -8.80 8.58
N GLY A 493 -7.37 -7.67 8.98
CA GLY A 493 -8.79 -7.34 8.79
C GLY A 493 -9.16 -7.13 7.32
N GLY A 494 -10.28 -7.71 6.88
CA GLY A 494 -10.90 -7.37 5.58
C GLY A 494 -11.85 -6.19 5.72
N ASN A 495 -12.05 -5.41 4.65
CA ASN A 495 -12.90 -4.20 4.64
C ASN A 495 -12.49 -3.14 5.70
N SER A 496 -11.22 -3.10 6.11
CA SER A 496 -10.76 -2.32 7.27
C SER A 496 -9.83 -1.14 6.90
N VAL A 497 -9.68 -0.20 7.83
CA VAL A 497 -8.71 0.90 7.75
C VAL A 497 -7.85 0.91 9.00
N THR A 498 -6.53 0.92 8.83
CA THR A 498 -5.54 0.84 9.91
C THR A 498 -4.41 1.84 9.69
N ILE A 499 -4.30 2.84 10.58
CA ILE A 499 -3.38 3.98 10.44
C ILE A 499 -2.63 4.23 11.76
N GLY A 500 -1.30 4.11 11.76
CA GLY A 500 -0.45 4.39 12.92
C GLY A 500 0.86 3.60 12.94
N ASP A 501 1.75 3.90 13.89
CA ASP A 501 2.97 3.09 14.11
C ASP A 501 2.63 1.85 14.95
N THR A 502 3.14 0.68 14.55
CA THR A 502 2.89 -0.64 15.17
C THR A 502 1.41 -1.00 15.41
N ALA A 503 0.49 -0.43 14.63
CA ALA A 503 -0.94 -0.68 14.76
C ALA A 503 -1.31 -2.11 14.30
N ILE A 504 -2.02 -2.86 15.15
CA ILE A 504 -2.51 -4.22 14.86
C ILE A 504 -4.02 -4.19 14.64
N ASN A 505 -4.47 -4.76 13.53
CA ASN A 505 -5.88 -4.92 13.21
C ASN A 505 -6.14 -6.28 12.56
N THR A 506 -6.77 -7.18 13.30
CA THR A 506 -7.22 -8.50 12.83
C THR A 506 -8.75 -8.54 12.61
N ALA A 507 -9.46 -7.50 13.02
CA ALA A 507 -10.91 -7.35 12.90
C ALA A 507 -11.37 -7.03 11.48
N ALA A 508 -12.47 -7.65 11.03
CA ALA A 508 -13.14 -7.28 9.78
C ALA A 508 -14.06 -6.06 9.96
N ASN A 509 -14.21 -5.23 8.92
CA ASN A 509 -15.03 -4.01 8.87
C ASN A 509 -14.68 -2.96 9.94
N SER A 510 -13.45 -2.94 10.43
CA SER A 510 -13.00 -2.09 11.54
C SER A 510 -12.27 -0.81 11.11
N VAL A 511 -12.25 0.19 11.99
CA VAL A 511 -11.50 1.45 11.80
C VAL A 511 -10.52 1.64 12.96
N VAL A 512 -9.23 1.69 12.66
CA VAL A 512 -8.13 1.69 13.63
C VAL A 512 -7.18 2.84 13.32
N ILE A 513 -7.08 3.81 14.24
CA ILE A 513 -6.30 5.05 14.06
C ILE A 513 -5.54 5.37 15.36
N GLY A 514 -4.26 5.05 15.41
CA GLY A 514 -3.41 5.29 16.58
C GLY A 514 -2.16 4.42 16.58
N SER A 515 -1.15 4.77 17.38
CA SER A 515 0.02 3.91 17.56
C SER A 515 -0.24 2.81 18.58
N ASN A 516 0.30 1.61 18.30
CA ASN A 516 0.21 0.43 19.19
C ASN A 516 -1.24 0.09 19.61
N THR A 517 -2.21 0.27 18.71
CA THR A 517 -3.59 -0.18 18.86
C THR A 517 -3.73 -1.68 18.63
N ASN A 518 -4.75 -2.31 19.22
CA ASN A 518 -5.06 -3.72 19.02
C ASN A 518 -6.57 -3.94 18.76
N ALA A 519 -6.94 -4.17 17.51
CA ALA A 519 -8.34 -4.44 17.13
C ALA A 519 -8.53 -5.91 16.75
N THR A 520 -9.40 -6.62 17.47
CA THR A 520 -9.67 -8.05 17.23
C THR A 520 -11.15 -8.38 17.05
N GLY A 521 -12.07 -7.66 17.70
CA GLY A 521 -13.51 -7.80 17.51
C GLY A 521 -14.03 -7.18 16.21
N GLN A 522 -14.92 -7.85 15.49
CA GLN A 522 -15.42 -7.36 14.19
C GLN A 522 -16.25 -6.08 14.31
N ASN A 523 -16.26 -5.23 13.28
CA ASN A 523 -16.97 -3.94 13.25
C ASN A 523 -16.51 -2.96 14.35
N SER A 524 -15.28 -3.09 14.85
CA SER A 524 -14.75 -2.25 15.93
C SER A 524 -14.25 -0.88 15.47
N VAL A 525 -14.15 0.05 16.42
CA VAL A 525 -13.52 1.37 16.22
C VAL A 525 -12.49 1.62 17.32
N ASN A 526 -11.22 1.79 16.94
CA ASN A 526 -10.09 2.04 17.84
C ASN A 526 -9.44 3.37 17.44
N VAL A 527 -9.56 4.42 18.27
CA VAL A 527 -9.00 5.74 17.94
C VAL A 527 -8.20 6.29 19.12
N GLY A 528 -6.89 6.12 19.08
CA GLY A 528 -5.96 6.58 20.11
C GLY A 528 -4.74 5.66 20.29
N ARG A 529 -3.71 6.15 20.99
CA ARG A 529 -2.53 5.34 21.34
C ARG A 529 -2.94 4.26 22.35
N ASN A 530 -2.60 2.99 22.10
CA ASN A 530 -3.00 1.85 22.94
C ASN A 530 -4.52 1.69 23.10
N ALA A 531 -5.33 1.93 22.06
CA ALA A 531 -6.76 1.59 22.09
C ALA A 531 -6.98 0.11 21.72
N ASP A 532 -7.55 -0.69 22.63
CA ASP A 532 -7.84 -2.11 22.46
C ASP A 532 -9.37 -2.37 22.33
N THR A 533 -9.74 -3.24 21.39
CA THR A 533 -11.10 -3.76 21.26
C THR A 533 -11.10 -5.27 21.07
N ALA A 534 -11.39 -5.98 22.16
CA ALA A 534 -11.56 -7.43 22.18
C ALA A 534 -12.95 -7.88 21.65
N GLY A 535 -13.95 -6.99 21.68
CA GLY A 535 -15.35 -7.31 21.40
C GLY A 535 -15.86 -6.87 20.03
N SER A 536 -16.72 -7.67 19.42
CA SER A 536 -17.42 -7.24 18.20
C SER A 536 -18.35 -6.05 18.47
N ASN A 537 -18.36 -5.10 17.54
CA ASN A 537 -19.03 -3.80 17.61
C ASN A 537 -18.60 -2.91 18.80
N ALA A 538 -17.43 -3.19 19.40
CA ALA A 538 -16.88 -2.37 20.48
C ALA A 538 -16.22 -1.08 19.95
N ILE A 539 -16.27 -0.02 20.75
CA ILE A 539 -15.73 1.30 20.42
C ILE A 539 -14.78 1.74 21.53
N ALA A 540 -13.52 2.02 21.19
CA ALA A 540 -12.48 2.51 22.09
C ALA A 540 -11.87 3.81 21.51
N VAL A 541 -12.16 4.96 22.12
CA VAL A 541 -11.78 6.29 21.60
C VAL A 541 -11.09 7.10 22.70
N GLY A 542 -9.76 7.09 22.66
CA GLY A 542 -8.88 7.76 23.60
C GLY A 542 -7.56 6.99 23.75
N ALA A 543 -6.60 7.58 24.47
CA ALA A 543 -5.37 6.85 24.77
C ALA A 543 -5.62 5.82 25.88
N ASN A 544 -4.98 4.65 25.82
CA ASN A 544 -5.13 3.56 26.80
C ASN A 544 -6.60 3.11 27.01
N THR A 545 -7.44 3.12 25.96
CA THR A 545 -8.86 2.74 26.08
C THR A 545 -9.08 1.25 25.86
N ASP A 546 -9.82 0.62 26.77
CA ASP A 546 -10.18 -0.80 26.70
C ASP A 546 -11.71 -0.94 26.54
N ALA A 547 -12.17 -1.59 25.45
CA ALA A 547 -13.59 -1.92 25.26
C ALA A 547 -13.79 -3.40 24.85
N ILE A 548 -14.62 -4.12 25.62
CA ILE A 548 -14.98 -5.52 25.33
C ILE A 548 -16.33 -5.63 24.61
N LEU A 549 -16.87 -6.86 24.53
CA LEU A 549 -18.12 -7.26 23.88
C LEU A 549 -19.21 -6.16 23.83
N THR A 550 -19.46 -5.61 22.63
CA THR A 550 -20.45 -4.55 22.32
C THR A 550 -20.40 -3.29 23.19
N ALA A 551 -19.28 -3.04 23.88
CA ALA A 551 -19.12 -1.94 24.82
C ALA A 551 -18.50 -0.68 24.18
N ILE A 552 -18.66 0.47 24.85
CA ILE A 552 -18.21 1.78 24.39
C ILE A 552 -17.32 2.41 25.49
N ALA A 553 -16.06 2.73 25.17
CA ALA A 553 -15.11 3.47 26.00
C ALA A 553 -14.66 4.74 25.27
N ILE A 554 -14.91 5.93 25.85
CA ILE A 554 -14.55 7.23 25.27
C ILE A 554 -13.95 8.14 26.34
N GLY A 555 -12.66 8.50 26.22
CA GLY A 555 -11.88 9.25 27.21
C GLY A 555 -10.44 8.70 27.31
N SER A 556 -9.51 9.37 27.98
CA SER A 556 -8.22 8.70 28.27
C SER A 556 -8.43 7.65 29.35
N ASP A 557 -7.75 6.52 29.22
CA ASP A 557 -7.66 5.45 30.22
C ASP A 557 -9.02 4.81 30.60
N ALA A 558 -10.06 5.09 29.79
CA ALA A 558 -11.44 4.66 29.99
C ALA A 558 -11.62 3.14 29.75
N GLN A 559 -12.31 2.46 30.67
CA GLN A 559 -12.36 1.00 30.76
C GLN A 559 -13.81 0.47 30.74
N ALA A 560 -14.26 0.08 29.55
CA ALA A 560 -15.56 -0.57 29.30
C ALA A 560 -15.40 -2.09 29.29
N LEU A 561 -15.19 -2.66 30.48
CA LEU A 561 -14.88 -4.06 30.73
C LEU A 561 -16.13 -4.93 31.03
N GLY A 562 -17.33 -4.36 30.92
CA GLY A 562 -18.61 -5.08 30.96
C GLY A 562 -19.24 -5.25 29.58
N GLU A 563 -19.91 -6.39 29.34
CA GLU A 563 -20.71 -6.60 28.11
C GLU A 563 -21.76 -5.50 27.94
N SER A 564 -21.83 -4.92 26.73
CA SER A 564 -22.72 -3.79 26.39
C SER A 564 -22.66 -2.61 27.36
N SER A 565 -21.53 -2.43 28.07
CA SER A 565 -21.34 -1.29 28.96
C SER A 565 -21.03 -0.01 28.17
N THR A 566 -21.38 1.14 28.74
CA THR A 566 -21.05 2.47 28.19
C THR A 566 -20.21 3.24 29.19
N VAL A 567 -19.08 3.77 28.73
CA VAL A 567 -18.09 4.49 29.53
C VAL A 567 -17.67 5.75 28.75
N ILE A 568 -17.98 6.92 29.29
CA ILE A 568 -17.68 8.21 28.65
C ILE A 568 -17.08 9.17 29.69
N GLY A 569 -15.77 9.22 29.74
CA GLY A 569 -14.99 10.06 30.64
C GLY A 569 -13.54 9.63 30.75
N ASP A 570 -12.69 10.57 31.16
CA ASP A 570 -11.29 10.33 31.51
C ASP A 570 -11.21 9.53 32.84
N ASP A 571 -10.42 8.46 32.88
CA ASP A 571 -10.37 7.46 33.98
C ASP A 571 -11.75 6.90 34.41
N ALA A 572 -12.71 6.85 33.49
CA ALA A 572 -14.06 6.32 33.73
C ALA A 572 -14.09 4.79 33.56
N LYS A 573 -14.96 4.12 34.33
CA LYS A 573 -14.98 2.65 34.42
C LYS A 573 -16.39 2.04 34.50
N SER A 574 -16.58 0.91 33.81
CA SER A 574 -17.73 0.01 33.93
C SER A 574 -17.25 -1.44 33.77
N ASN A 575 -17.32 -2.24 34.84
CA ASN A 575 -16.84 -3.64 34.83
C ASN A 575 -17.95 -4.69 34.63
N ASN A 576 -19.20 -4.25 34.40
CA ASN A 576 -20.39 -5.10 34.56
C ASN A 576 -21.40 -4.99 33.40
N LEU A 577 -22.23 -6.01 33.25
CA LEU A 577 -23.20 -6.15 32.16
C LEU A 577 -24.18 -4.96 32.13
N ASN A 578 -24.30 -4.32 30.96
CA ASN A 578 -25.17 -3.15 30.72
C ASN A 578 -24.95 -1.96 31.69
N ALA A 579 -23.76 -1.83 32.29
CA ALA A 579 -23.43 -0.73 33.19
C ALA A 579 -23.10 0.55 32.41
N VAL A 580 -23.52 1.71 32.93
CA VAL A 580 -23.32 3.03 32.32
C VAL A 580 -22.52 3.91 33.28
N SER A 581 -21.40 4.45 32.82
CA SER A 581 -20.50 5.32 33.58
C SER A 581 -20.14 6.55 32.73
N ILE A 582 -20.57 7.74 33.15
CA ILE A 582 -20.40 8.97 32.36
C ILE A 582 -19.93 10.11 33.29
N GLY A 583 -18.67 10.50 33.16
CA GLY A 583 -18.00 11.48 34.01
C GLY A 583 -16.52 11.17 34.16
N ASN A 584 -15.71 12.16 34.55
CA ASN A 584 -14.31 11.90 34.93
C ASN A 584 -14.29 11.12 36.27
N GLU A 585 -13.47 10.08 36.34
CA GLU A 585 -13.35 9.18 37.51
C GLU A 585 -14.69 8.52 37.95
N SER A 586 -15.68 8.35 37.06
CA SER A 586 -16.95 7.67 37.39
C SER A 586 -16.82 6.15 37.32
N ASP A 587 -17.48 5.41 38.23
CA ASP A 587 -17.27 3.96 38.38
C ASP A 587 -18.59 3.18 38.58
N ALA A 588 -19.01 2.43 37.55
CA ALA A 588 -20.20 1.60 37.53
C ALA A 588 -19.85 0.11 37.74
N ASN A 589 -19.72 -0.27 39.02
CA ASN A 589 -19.42 -1.62 39.49
C ASN A 589 -20.65 -2.53 39.72
N GLY A 590 -21.86 -2.06 39.40
CA GLY A 590 -23.07 -2.87 39.43
C GLY A 590 -23.58 -3.29 38.04
N ASN A 591 -24.09 -4.52 37.90
CA ASN A 591 -24.85 -4.92 36.71
C ASN A 591 -26.06 -3.98 36.51
N GLN A 592 -26.27 -3.51 35.28
CA GLN A 592 -27.33 -2.55 34.94
C GLN A 592 -27.31 -1.26 35.78
N SER A 593 -26.17 -0.90 36.39
CA SER A 593 -26.05 0.31 37.22
C SER A 593 -25.68 1.54 36.38
N ILE A 594 -26.01 2.73 36.89
CA ILE A 594 -25.82 4.01 36.20
C ILE A 594 -25.10 5.00 37.11
N SER A 595 -23.87 5.35 36.77
CA SER A 595 -23.08 6.44 37.35
C SER A 595 -22.98 7.59 36.34
N LEU A 596 -23.50 8.78 36.71
CA LEU A 596 -23.49 9.98 35.87
C LEU A 596 -23.02 11.19 36.68
N GLY A 597 -21.76 11.58 36.50
CA GLY A 597 -21.13 12.72 37.17
C GLY A 597 -19.68 12.45 37.56
N HIS A 598 -18.90 13.52 37.78
CA HIS A 598 -17.51 13.44 38.27
C HIS A 598 -17.47 12.64 39.58
N ARG A 599 -16.68 11.56 39.65
CA ARG A 599 -16.62 10.63 40.81
C ARG A 599 -17.95 10.03 41.26
N SER A 600 -18.97 9.98 40.40
CA SER A 600 -20.19 9.21 40.70
C SER A 600 -19.88 7.71 40.74
N SER A 601 -20.42 6.99 41.72
CA SER A 601 -20.12 5.56 41.92
C SER A 601 -21.37 4.72 42.22
N THR A 602 -21.48 3.56 41.56
CA THR A 602 -22.52 2.56 41.79
C THR A 602 -21.90 1.18 42.00
N THR A 603 -22.16 0.53 43.13
CA THR A 603 -21.46 -0.72 43.50
C THR A 603 -22.30 -1.99 43.36
N ALA A 604 -23.57 -1.88 42.98
CA ALA A 604 -24.53 -2.99 43.06
C ALA A 604 -25.59 -2.99 41.95
N THR A 605 -26.23 -4.14 41.72
CA THR A 605 -27.20 -4.34 40.64
C THR A 605 -28.35 -3.33 40.67
N ASN A 606 -28.70 -2.75 39.51
CA ASN A 606 -29.74 -1.73 39.33
C ASN A 606 -29.57 -0.44 40.17
N SER A 607 -28.39 -0.18 40.75
CA SER A 607 -28.15 1.08 41.47
C SER A 607 -27.91 2.26 40.53
N ILE A 608 -28.25 3.46 41.00
CA ILE A 608 -28.18 4.71 40.24
C ILE A 608 -27.49 5.77 41.11
N ALA A 609 -26.52 6.49 40.55
CA ALA A 609 -25.83 7.62 41.15
C ALA A 609 -25.69 8.75 40.12
N ILE A 610 -26.41 9.86 40.30
CA ILE A 610 -26.43 10.99 39.37
C ILE A 610 -26.04 12.28 40.10
N GLY A 611 -24.81 12.74 39.93
CA GLY A 611 -24.27 13.93 40.60
C GLY A 611 -22.75 13.85 40.78
N ASN A 612 -22.13 14.97 41.15
CA ASN A 612 -20.71 14.96 41.55
C ASN A 612 -20.58 14.17 42.87
N SER A 613 -19.70 13.18 42.91
CA SER A 613 -19.42 12.34 44.09
C SER A 613 -20.66 11.66 44.69
N SER A 614 -21.71 11.41 43.90
CA SER A 614 -22.90 10.67 44.34
C SER A 614 -22.63 9.16 44.45
N SER A 615 -23.23 8.48 45.43
CA SER A 615 -22.93 7.09 45.79
C SER A 615 -24.19 6.20 45.89
N GLY A 616 -24.29 5.19 45.03
CA GLY A 616 -25.35 4.15 45.05
C GLY A 616 -24.79 2.80 45.48
N GLU A 617 -24.86 2.48 46.77
CA GLU A 617 -24.01 1.44 47.39
C GLU A 617 -24.68 0.06 47.52
N ASN A 618 -25.89 -0.11 46.98
CA ASN A 618 -26.66 -1.34 47.18
C ASN A 618 -27.73 -1.60 46.11
N ILE A 619 -28.33 -2.79 46.15
CA ILE A 619 -29.27 -3.25 45.12
C ILE A 619 -30.46 -2.29 45.01
N SER A 620 -30.73 -1.79 43.81
CA SER A 620 -31.77 -0.80 43.52
C SER A 620 -31.69 0.49 44.36
N ALA A 621 -30.50 0.85 44.87
CA ALA A 621 -30.28 2.12 45.56
C ALA A 621 -30.17 3.29 44.57
N VAL A 622 -30.79 4.43 44.86
CA VAL A 622 -30.88 5.59 43.95
C VAL A 622 -30.40 6.86 44.65
N ALA A 623 -29.26 7.39 44.22
CA ALA A 623 -28.70 8.67 44.66
C ALA A 623 -28.74 9.70 43.53
N ILE A 624 -29.33 10.88 43.77
CA ILE A 624 -29.47 11.95 42.78
C ILE A 624 -29.18 13.30 43.44
N GLY A 625 -28.02 13.90 43.12
CA GLY A 625 -27.52 15.16 43.66
C GLY A 625 -26.03 15.09 43.99
N THR A 626 -25.39 16.25 44.16
CA THR A 626 -23.98 16.33 44.59
C THR A 626 -23.83 15.71 45.99
N MET A 627 -22.91 14.76 46.15
CA MET A 627 -22.68 14.00 47.39
C MET A 627 -23.89 13.19 47.92
N ALA A 628 -24.97 13.05 47.13
CA ALA A 628 -26.12 12.21 47.50
C ALA A 628 -25.69 10.75 47.71
N ARG A 629 -26.17 10.09 48.76
CA ARG A 629 -25.74 8.73 49.13
C ARG A 629 -26.91 7.83 49.53
N ALA A 630 -27.02 6.70 48.85
CA ALA A 630 -28.02 5.67 49.08
C ALA A 630 -27.33 4.35 49.50
N SER A 631 -27.20 4.14 50.83
CA SER A 631 -26.30 3.13 51.42
C SER A 631 -26.92 1.73 51.63
N LYS A 632 -28.19 1.51 51.25
CA LYS A 632 -28.92 0.25 51.50
C LYS A 632 -29.85 -0.15 50.36
N GLN A 633 -30.30 -1.41 50.37
CA GLN A 633 -31.23 -1.94 49.38
C GLN A 633 -32.50 -1.08 49.31
N ASN A 634 -32.93 -0.77 48.09
CA ASN A 634 -34.10 0.08 47.79
C ASN A 634 -34.08 1.48 48.45
N SER A 635 -32.92 1.97 48.93
CA SER A 635 -32.82 3.32 49.51
C SER A 635 -32.77 4.39 48.43
N ILE A 636 -33.40 5.54 48.69
CA ILE A 636 -33.54 6.64 47.72
C ILE A 636 -33.11 7.95 48.39
N ALA A 637 -32.15 8.64 47.78
CA ALA A 637 -31.51 9.87 48.23
C ALA A 637 -31.56 10.92 47.11
N ILE A 638 -32.36 11.98 47.25
CA ILE A 638 -32.55 13.00 46.20
C ILE A 638 -32.33 14.43 46.76
N GLY A 639 -31.14 15.00 46.55
CA GLY A 639 -30.72 16.25 47.17
C GLY A 639 -29.19 16.38 47.21
N GLU A 640 -28.69 17.57 47.56
CA GLU A 640 -27.26 17.79 47.83
C GLU A 640 -26.93 17.33 49.26
N ASP A 641 -25.82 16.59 49.44
CA ASP A 641 -25.37 16.02 50.72
C ASP A 641 -26.48 15.27 51.51
N THR A 642 -27.30 14.50 50.77
CA THR A 642 -28.49 13.82 51.30
C THR A 642 -28.24 12.33 51.50
N ASP A 643 -28.65 11.79 52.65
CA ASP A 643 -28.20 10.51 53.21
C ASP A 643 -29.39 9.55 53.44
N ALA A 644 -29.49 8.47 52.64
CA ALA A 644 -30.48 7.41 52.83
C ALA A 644 -29.78 6.12 53.30
N LEU A 645 -29.70 5.97 54.63
CA LEU A 645 -28.83 4.96 55.28
C LEU A 645 -29.58 3.73 55.80
N GLY A 646 -30.91 3.76 55.80
CA GLY A 646 -31.78 2.63 56.14
C GLY A 646 -32.26 1.84 54.91
N GLU A 647 -32.57 0.56 55.09
CA GLU A 647 -33.17 -0.28 54.05
C GLU A 647 -34.57 0.21 53.68
N ASN A 648 -34.87 0.40 52.39
CA ASN A 648 -36.10 1.03 51.90
C ASN A 648 -36.35 2.45 52.45
N ALA A 649 -35.30 3.18 52.84
CA ALA A 649 -35.42 4.55 53.34
C ALA A 649 -35.49 5.60 52.21
N LEU A 650 -36.14 6.73 52.47
CA LEU A 650 -36.35 7.82 51.50
C LEU A 650 -35.90 9.17 52.07
N ALA A 651 -34.80 9.71 51.57
CA ALA A 651 -34.32 11.07 51.82
C ALA A 651 -34.56 11.96 50.59
N ILE A 652 -35.19 13.12 50.77
CA ILE A 652 -35.39 14.13 49.71
C ILE A 652 -35.14 15.54 50.28
N GLY A 653 -34.18 16.26 49.73
CA GLY A 653 -33.78 17.61 50.14
C GLY A 653 -32.32 17.69 50.57
N THR A 654 -31.75 18.89 50.56
CA THR A 654 -30.37 19.12 51.00
C THR A 654 -30.21 18.75 52.48
N ASP A 655 -29.12 18.09 52.87
CA ASP A 655 -28.87 17.62 54.24
C ASP A 655 -29.94 16.65 54.83
N ALA A 656 -30.88 16.13 54.02
CA ALA A 656 -31.91 15.23 54.52
C ALA A 656 -31.34 13.85 54.87
N ASN A 657 -31.73 13.30 56.01
CA ASN A 657 -31.10 12.13 56.65
C ASN A 657 -32.15 11.08 57.03
N ALA A 658 -32.26 9.99 56.25
CA ALA A 658 -33.18 8.87 56.46
C ALA A 658 -32.40 7.63 56.94
N ASN A 659 -32.16 7.55 58.26
CA ASN A 659 -31.18 6.64 58.85
C ASN A 659 -31.76 5.28 59.25
N GLY A 660 -33.05 5.21 59.60
CA GLY A 660 -33.72 3.97 60.00
C GLY A 660 -34.31 3.19 58.84
N ALA A 661 -34.51 1.87 59.00
CA ALA A 661 -35.13 1.06 57.96
C ALA A 661 -36.60 1.48 57.75
N ARG A 662 -36.99 1.71 56.48
CA ARG A 662 -38.28 2.31 56.06
C ARG A 662 -38.53 3.71 56.63
N SER A 663 -37.49 4.45 57.02
CA SER A 663 -37.63 5.85 57.43
C SER A 663 -37.81 6.77 56.23
N ILE A 664 -38.46 7.91 56.45
CA ILE A 664 -38.73 8.95 55.45
C ILE A 664 -38.23 10.29 56.01
N ALA A 665 -37.50 11.05 55.21
CA ALA A 665 -37.00 12.38 55.54
C ALA A 665 -37.14 13.29 54.31
N ILE A 666 -38.12 14.20 54.31
CA ILE A 666 -38.43 15.06 53.16
C ILE A 666 -38.42 16.53 53.59
N GLY A 667 -37.46 17.30 53.09
CA GLY A 667 -37.19 18.69 53.43
C GLY A 667 -35.72 18.91 53.78
N GLN A 668 -35.24 20.15 53.64
CA GLN A 668 -33.86 20.47 54.02
C GLN A 668 -33.68 20.34 55.54
N ASP A 669 -32.56 19.78 56.00
CA ASP A 669 -32.32 19.35 57.40
C ASP A 669 -33.33 18.29 57.95
N ALA A 670 -34.15 17.63 57.12
CA ALA A 670 -35.13 16.66 57.62
C ALA A 670 -34.43 15.39 58.13
N LEU A 671 -34.75 14.95 59.34
CA LEU A 671 -34.13 13.78 59.99
C LEU A 671 -35.17 12.71 60.37
N GLY A 672 -35.01 11.50 59.83
CA GLY A 672 -35.70 10.27 60.24
C GLY A 672 -34.70 9.29 60.87
N SER A 673 -34.51 9.35 62.19
CA SER A 673 -33.35 8.71 62.86
C SER A 673 -33.49 7.21 63.13
N GLN A 674 -34.72 6.65 63.06
CA GLN A 674 -35.06 5.31 63.56
C GLN A 674 -36.04 4.59 62.62
N ASP A 675 -36.20 3.29 62.81
CA ASP A 675 -37.07 2.44 61.99
C ASP A 675 -38.49 2.98 61.87
N SER A 676 -38.99 3.04 60.63
CA SER A 676 -40.29 3.59 60.25
C SER A 676 -40.57 5.02 60.74
N ALA A 677 -39.54 5.80 61.08
CA ALA A 677 -39.70 7.21 61.44
C ALA A 677 -39.99 8.07 60.19
N THR A 678 -41.01 8.92 60.25
CA THR A 678 -41.45 9.76 59.12
C THR A 678 -41.27 11.24 59.45
N SER A 679 -40.42 11.94 58.71
CA SER A 679 -40.09 13.35 58.86
C SER A 679 -40.39 14.13 57.58
N LEU A 680 -41.18 15.20 57.66
CA LEU A 680 -41.63 16.00 56.51
C LEU A 680 -41.68 17.50 56.86
N GLY A 681 -40.65 18.24 56.45
CA GLY A 681 -40.51 19.68 56.65
C GLY A 681 -39.06 20.13 56.75
N PHE A 682 -38.82 21.45 56.64
CA PHE A 682 -37.52 22.03 56.96
C PHE A 682 -37.16 21.77 58.43
N ASN A 683 -36.01 21.14 58.71
CA ASN A 683 -35.52 20.86 60.06
C ASN A 683 -36.52 20.06 60.93
N SER A 684 -37.35 19.19 60.34
CA SER A 684 -38.19 18.27 61.10
C SER A 684 -37.40 17.05 61.57
N GLY A 685 -37.66 16.56 62.78
CA GLY A 685 -36.91 15.46 63.40
C GLY A 685 -37.81 14.37 63.97
N ALA A 686 -37.95 13.26 63.26
CA ALA A 686 -38.58 12.03 63.73
C ALA A 686 -37.48 11.08 64.25
N SER A 687 -37.21 11.12 65.56
CA SER A 687 -36.07 10.44 66.19
C SER A 687 -36.44 9.25 67.06
N GLY A 688 -37.74 8.97 67.25
CA GLY A 688 -38.22 7.71 67.81
C GLY A 688 -38.56 6.68 66.74
N ALA A 689 -38.51 5.39 67.08
CA ALA A 689 -39.04 4.34 66.19
C ALA A 689 -40.56 4.52 66.00
N LEU A 690 -41.07 4.31 64.78
CA LEU A 690 -42.47 4.56 64.41
C LEU A 690 -42.97 6.00 64.71
N SER A 691 -42.05 6.97 64.86
CA SER A 691 -42.42 8.37 65.13
C SER A 691 -42.77 9.14 63.85
N THR A 692 -43.61 10.16 63.95
CA THR A 692 -44.03 11.01 62.82
C THR A 692 -43.87 12.49 63.17
N ALA A 693 -43.09 13.24 62.38
CA ALA A 693 -42.86 14.68 62.53
C ALA A 693 -43.17 15.41 61.21
N ILE A 694 -44.27 16.17 61.15
CA ILE A 694 -44.70 16.88 59.93
C ILE A 694 -44.88 18.37 60.22
N GLY A 695 -44.23 19.20 59.40
CA GLY A 695 -44.14 20.66 59.55
C GLY A 695 -42.71 21.09 59.91
N ALA A 696 -42.31 22.29 59.47
CA ALA A 696 -40.96 22.78 59.72
C ALA A 696 -40.65 22.86 61.22
N GLU A 697 -39.45 22.47 61.64
CA GLU A 697 -39.01 22.36 63.04
C GLU A 697 -39.87 21.44 63.94
N ALA A 698 -40.76 20.61 63.37
CA ALA A 698 -41.54 19.63 64.14
C ALA A 698 -40.64 18.51 64.66
N LYS A 699 -40.80 18.10 65.92
CA LYS A 699 -39.98 17.05 66.55
C LYS A 699 -40.85 15.97 67.17
N ALA A 700 -40.54 14.71 66.87
CA ALA A 700 -41.16 13.51 67.40
C ALA A 700 -40.03 12.60 67.91
N SER A 701 -39.62 12.81 69.17
CA SER A 701 -38.34 12.32 69.69
C SER A 701 -38.42 10.97 70.44
N ALA A 702 -39.61 10.40 70.57
CA ALA A 702 -39.84 9.15 71.30
C ALA A 702 -40.65 8.13 70.48
N ASN A 703 -40.62 6.86 70.88
CA ASN A 703 -41.25 5.79 70.09
C ASN A 703 -42.77 5.99 70.00
N ASN A 704 -43.35 5.68 68.83
CA ASN A 704 -44.76 5.92 68.48
C ASN A 704 -45.25 7.39 68.64
N SER A 705 -44.35 8.36 68.83
CA SER A 705 -44.74 9.77 69.03
C SER A 705 -45.11 10.45 67.71
N SER A 706 -46.12 11.33 67.74
CA SER A 706 -46.65 12.03 66.56
C SER A 706 -46.68 13.54 66.79
N SER A 707 -46.10 14.30 65.86
CA SER A 707 -45.87 15.74 65.96
C SER A 707 -46.26 16.40 64.64
N LEU A 708 -47.28 17.24 64.65
CA LEU A 708 -47.95 17.73 63.45
C LEU A 708 -48.21 19.25 63.53
N GLY A 709 -47.33 20.03 62.93
CA GLY A 709 -47.36 21.50 62.92
C GLY A 709 -45.98 22.12 63.11
N ASN A 710 -45.79 23.35 62.65
CA ASN A 710 -44.50 24.04 62.81
C ASN A 710 -44.12 24.17 64.30
N LYS A 711 -42.89 23.77 64.64
CA LYS A 711 -42.36 23.69 66.02
C LYS A 711 -43.18 22.82 66.99
N ALA A 712 -44.02 21.91 66.49
CA ALA A 712 -44.66 20.91 67.34
C ALA A 712 -43.59 19.98 67.97
N ASN A 713 -43.82 19.48 69.18
CA ASN A 713 -42.83 18.70 69.93
C ASN A 713 -43.50 17.57 70.74
N ALA A 714 -43.47 16.36 70.21
CA ALA A 714 -43.87 15.13 70.88
C ALA A 714 -42.61 14.41 71.39
N SER A 715 -42.30 14.57 72.68
CA SER A 715 -41.08 14.03 73.30
C SER A 715 -41.32 12.87 74.27
N GLY A 716 -42.56 12.39 74.38
CA GLY A 716 -42.93 11.22 75.18
C GLY A 716 -43.37 10.03 74.31
N THR A 717 -43.20 8.81 74.81
CA THR A 717 -43.65 7.58 74.13
C THR A 717 -45.15 7.65 73.87
N GLU A 718 -45.61 7.30 72.66
CA GLU A 718 -47.04 7.33 72.27
C GLU A 718 -47.72 8.70 72.45
N SER A 719 -46.94 9.79 72.52
CA SER A 719 -47.48 11.15 72.68
C SER A 719 -47.87 11.80 71.34
N LEU A 720 -48.87 12.68 71.37
CA LEU A 720 -49.39 13.41 70.21
C LEU A 720 -49.32 14.92 70.44
N ALA A 721 -48.59 15.65 69.59
CA ALA A 721 -48.55 17.11 69.55
C ALA A 721 -49.09 17.62 68.20
N LEU A 722 -50.24 18.30 68.19
CA LEU A 722 -50.96 18.74 66.99
C LEU A 722 -51.21 20.24 67.02
N GLY A 723 -50.42 21.01 66.27
CA GLY A 723 -50.54 22.46 66.11
C GLY A 723 -49.22 23.23 66.26
N PHE A 724 -49.23 24.50 65.85
CA PHE A 724 -48.08 25.40 65.97
C PHE A 724 -47.59 25.51 67.42
N GLU A 725 -46.32 25.17 67.67
CA GLU A 725 -45.72 25.07 69.02
C GLU A 725 -46.51 24.17 70.02
N ALA A 726 -47.30 23.19 69.55
CA ALA A 726 -47.92 22.21 70.44
C ALA A 726 -46.84 21.30 71.07
N LYS A 727 -46.96 20.96 72.35
CA LYS A 727 -45.94 20.20 73.09
C LYS A 727 -46.55 19.10 73.95
N ALA A 728 -46.18 17.85 73.70
CA ALA A 728 -46.54 16.69 74.51
C ALA A 728 -45.26 15.99 74.99
N SER A 729 -45.01 15.96 76.32
CA SER A 729 -43.66 15.67 76.84
C SER A 729 -43.52 14.46 77.76
N GLN A 730 -44.59 13.68 77.97
CA GLN A 730 -44.56 12.44 78.74
C GLN A 730 -45.25 11.31 77.97
N SER A 731 -45.13 10.09 78.46
CA SER A 731 -45.84 8.93 77.89
C SER A 731 -47.33 9.22 77.74
N THR A 732 -47.93 8.74 76.63
CA THR A 732 -49.37 8.83 76.28
C THR A 732 -49.98 10.24 76.30
N ALA A 733 -49.16 11.30 76.40
CA ALA A 733 -49.64 12.67 76.51
C ALA A 733 -50.15 13.20 75.16
N ILE A 734 -51.31 13.87 75.18
CA ILE A 734 -51.95 14.49 74.01
C ILE A 734 -51.97 16.02 74.19
N ALA A 735 -51.53 16.76 73.19
CA ALA A 735 -51.52 18.22 73.13
C ALA A 735 -52.02 18.70 71.76
N ILE A 736 -53.25 19.22 71.69
CA ILE A 736 -53.90 19.67 70.47
C ILE A 736 -54.20 21.17 70.57
N GLY A 737 -53.70 21.95 69.61
CA GLY A 737 -53.92 23.39 69.50
C GLY A 737 -52.62 24.20 69.63
N LYS A 738 -52.66 25.45 69.12
CA LYS A 738 -51.53 26.39 69.13
C LYS A 738 -50.98 26.58 70.55
N LYS A 739 -49.68 26.36 70.78
CA LYS A 739 -48.99 26.46 72.09
C LYS A 739 -49.62 25.61 73.21
N SER A 740 -50.40 24.58 72.88
CA SER A 740 -50.91 23.62 73.87
C SER A 740 -49.74 22.84 74.49
N THR A 741 -49.75 22.63 75.81
CA THR A 741 -48.62 21.99 76.52
C THR A 741 -49.11 20.91 77.50
N SER A 742 -48.93 19.64 77.13
CA SER A 742 -49.22 18.48 77.97
C SER A 742 -47.92 17.89 78.52
N SER A 743 -47.65 18.08 79.81
CA SER A 743 -46.39 17.69 80.49
C SER A 743 -46.57 16.64 81.59
N GLY A 744 -47.76 16.06 81.72
CA GLY A 744 -48.05 14.89 82.56
C GLY A 744 -48.22 13.61 81.73
N GLU A 745 -47.97 12.46 82.33
CA GLU A 745 -48.30 11.14 81.76
C GLU A 745 -49.84 10.97 81.65
N ASP A 746 -50.34 10.28 80.62
CA ASP A 746 -51.78 10.11 80.30
C ASP A 746 -52.57 11.44 80.24
N ALA A 747 -51.90 12.57 80.00
CA ALA A 747 -52.51 13.90 80.07
C ALA A 747 -53.05 14.39 78.72
N ILE A 748 -54.30 14.86 78.69
CA ILE A 748 -54.98 15.34 77.48
C ILE A 748 -55.16 16.86 77.54
N THR A 749 -54.53 17.60 76.64
CA THR A 749 -54.59 19.06 76.53
C THR A 749 -55.16 19.43 75.15
N ILE A 750 -56.29 20.15 75.10
CA ILE A 750 -56.96 20.55 73.84
C ILE A 750 -57.37 22.02 73.92
N GLY A 751 -56.64 22.91 73.24
CA GLY A 751 -56.98 24.33 73.14
C GLY A 751 -55.77 25.23 72.93
N ASN A 752 -56.02 26.44 72.40
CA ASN A 752 -54.97 27.46 72.26
C ASN A 752 -54.40 27.80 73.65
N SER A 753 -53.08 27.63 73.82
CA SER A 753 -52.34 27.92 75.06
C SER A 753 -52.89 27.20 76.30
N ALA A 754 -53.58 26.07 76.12
CA ALA A 754 -53.99 25.18 77.22
C ALA A 754 -52.78 24.45 77.80
N SER A 755 -52.80 24.10 79.09
CA SER A 755 -51.64 23.49 79.77
C SER A 755 -51.97 22.49 80.87
N VAL A 756 -51.40 21.31 80.79
CA VAL A 756 -51.45 20.25 81.81
C VAL A 756 -50.05 19.91 82.30
N VAL A 757 -49.89 19.70 83.61
CA VAL A 757 -48.59 19.33 84.23
C VAL A 757 -48.68 18.01 85.00
N GLY A 758 -49.76 17.77 85.74
CA GLY A 758 -49.96 16.54 86.51
C GLY A 758 -50.53 15.36 85.70
N THR A 759 -50.43 14.16 86.28
CA THR A 759 -50.72 12.87 85.63
C THR A 759 -52.22 12.58 85.50
N ARG A 760 -52.66 11.98 84.38
CA ARG A 760 -54.06 11.60 84.10
C ARG A 760 -55.02 12.79 84.18
N ASN A 761 -54.54 13.98 83.81
CA ASN A 761 -55.29 15.22 83.83
C ASN A 761 -55.77 15.62 82.44
N ILE A 762 -56.92 16.28 82.37
CA ILE A 762 -57.56 16.73 81.14
C ILE A 762 -57.74 18.26 81.21
N ALA A 763 -57.36 18.98 80.16
CA ALA A 763 -57.67 20.40 79.99
C ALA A 763 -58.20 20.65 78.56
N ILE A 764 -59.45 21.09 78.43
CA ILE A 764 -60.13 21.33 77.14
C ILE A 764 -60.71 22.75 77.14
N GLY A 765 -60.23 23.61 76.25
CA GLY A 765 -60.62 25.01 76.13
C GLY A 765 -59.42 25.95 76.02
N SER A 766 -59.62 27.12 75.42
CA SER A 766 -58.56 28.13 75.27
C SER A 766 -58.05 28.57 76.66
N GLN A 767 -56.74 28.53 76.88
CA GLN A 767 -56.10 28.85 78.17
C GLN A 767 -56.58 27.99 79.37
N SER A 768 -57.19 26.82 79.13
CA SER A 768 -57.54 25.87 80.20
C SER A 768 -56.29 25.26 80.84
N ARG A 769 -56.31 25.01 82.15
CA ARG A 769 -55.11 24.64 82.93
C ARG A 769 -55.36 23.58 84.00
N ALA A 770 -54.72 22.42 83.89
CA ALA A 770 -54.59 21.46 85.00
C ALA A 770 -53.11 21.43 85.46
N SER A 771 -52.68 22.55 86.05
CA SER A 771 -51.25 22.95 86.08
C SER A 771 -50.60 22.93 87.46
N ASN A 772 -50.99 22.00 88.34
CA ASN A 772 -50.22 21.64 89.53
C ASN A 772 -49.60 20.25 89.32
N SER A 773 -48.30 20.09 89.60
CA SER A 773 -47.58 18.82 89.49
C SER A 773 -48.03 17.78 90.53
N THR A 774 -48.67 18.20 91.63
CA THR A 774 -49.24 17.29 92.64
C THR A 774 -50.73 17.02 92.46
N ALA A 775 -51.36 17.49 91.38
CA ALA A 775 -52.75 17.24 91.07
C ALA A 775 -52.86 16.17 89.97
N SER A 776 -53.53 15.06 90.27
CA SER A 776 -53.78 13.96 89.32
C SER A 776 -55.27 13.71 89.14
N ASN A 777 -55.64 12.98 88.07
CA ASN A 777 -57.03 12.56 87.79
C ASN A 777 -58.05 13.72 87.75
N SER A 778 -57.64 14.87 87.21
CA SER A 778 -58.37 16.14 87.31
C SER A 778 -58.72 16.72 85.94
N VAL A 779 -59.86 17.41 85.84
CA VAL A 779 -60.48 17.77 84.55
C VAL A 779 -60.86 19.26 84.52
N ALA A 780 -60.34 20.02 83.57
CA ALA A 780 -60.68 21.43 83.34
C ALA A 780 -61.30 21.59 81.94
N ILE A 781 -62.60 21.83 81.85
CA ILE A 781 -63.33 21.97 80.57
C ILE A 781 -64.00 23.34 80.50
N GLY A 782 -63.47 24.23 79.66
CA GLY A 782 -63.94 25.60 79.50
C GLY A 782 -62.77 26.54 79.15
N THR A 783 -63.07 27.67 78.52
CA THR A 783 -62.07 28.73 78.33
C THR A 783 -61.62 29.24 79.70
N GLY A 784 -60.31 29.38 79.91
CA GLY A 784 -59.72 29.82 81.17
C GLY A 784 -60.01 28.93 82.40
N ALA A 785 -60.59 27.74 82.25
CA ALA A 785 -60.89 26.84 83.37
C ALA A 785 -59.60 26.33 84.04
N VAL A 786 -59.50 26.35 85.36
CA VAL A 786 -58.27 26.01 86.12
C VAL A 786 -58.52 24.98 87.22
N VAL A 787 -57.79 23.87 87.17
CA VAL A 787 -57.65 22.93 88.29
C VAL A 787 -56.22 22.95 88.84
N LYS A 788 -56.11 23.10 90.17
CA LYS A 788 -54.84 23.09 90.93
C LYS A 788 -54.76 21.96 91.97
N HIS A 789 -55.77 21.08 91.99
CA HIS A 789 -56.11 20.21 93.12
C HIS A 789 -56.47 18.80 92.62
N ASN A 790 -56.22 17.76 93.43
CA ASN A 790 -56.42 16.37 93.04
C ASN A 790 -57.88 15.98 92.84
N ARG A 791 -58.15 15.10 91.86
CA ARG A 791 -59.47 14.50 91.61
C ARG A 791 -60.59 15.54 91.48
N SER A 792 -60.23 16.74 91.03
CA SER A 792 -61.11 17.90 90.98
C SER A 792 -61.48 18.21 89.54
N ILE A 793 -62.72 18.66 89.35
CA ILE A 793 -63.30 18.96 88.04
C ILE A 793 -63.72 20.43 88.02
N ALA A 794 -63.24 21.20 87.06
CA ALA A 794 -63.75 22.53 86.72
C ALA A 794 -64.44 22.45 85.36
N LEU A 795 -65.72 22.79 85.28
CA LEU A 795 -66.48 22.76 84.04
C LEU A 795 -67.26 24.07 83.84
N GLY A 796 -67.01 24.77 82.74
CA GLY A 796 -67.51 26.10 82.44
C GLY A 796 -66.40 27.15 82.28
N ASP A 797 -66.72 28.28 81.66
CA ASP A 797 -65.79 29.41 81.47
C ASP A 797 -65.29 29.96 82.81
N GLY A 798 -63.97 30.18 82.92
CA GLY A 798 -63.28 30.67 84.14
C GLY A 798 -63.34 29.76 85.38
N ALA A 799 -64.01 28.60 85.31
CA ALA A 799 -64.24 27.71 86.44
C ALA A 799 -62.92 27.32 87.13
N THR A 800 -62.79 27.57 88.43
CA THR A 800 -61.53 27.36 89.17
C THR A 800 -61.74 26.57 90.47
N THR A 801 -61.04 25.45 90.65
CA THR A 801 -61.12 24.65 91.88
C THR A 801 -60.16 25.14 92.97
N THR A 802 -60.64 25.13 94.21
CA THR A 802 -60.00 25.66 95.41
C THR A 802 -59.62 24.61 96.45
N LYS A 803 -60.00 23.33 96.25
CA LYS A 803 -59.60 22.18 97.08
C LYS A 803 -59.67 20.85 96.30
N ASP A 804 -59.11 19.80 96.89
CA ASP A 804 -59.13 18.43 96.35
C ASP A 804 -60.54 17.81 96.37
N ASN A 805 -60.81 16.89 95.44
CA ASN A 805 -62.08 16.17 95.23
C ASN A 805 -63.29 17.10 95.02
N GLN A 806 -63.06 18.24 94.37
CA GLN A 806 -64.07 19.29 94.18
C GLN A 806 -64.54 19.36 92.73
N LEU A 807 -65.86 19.23 92.54
CA LEU A 807 -66.54 19.67 91.32
C LEU A 807 -66.88 21.17 91.46
N ILE A 808 -66.33 22.01 90.59
CA ILE A 808 -66.77 23.38 90.34
C ILE A 808 -67.42 23.43 88.98
N LEU A 809 -68.60 24.02 88.95
CA LEU A 809 -69.41 24.27 87.78
C LEU A 809 -69.47 25.79 87.66
N GLY A 810 -69.00 26.32 86.52
CA GLY A 810 -68.86 27.76 86.27
C GLY A 810 -70.18 28.40 85.84
N ASN A 811 -70.13 29.25 84.80
CA ASN A 811 -71.33 29.76 84.15
C ASN A 811 -72.05 28.64 83.36
N ILE A 812 -72.82 27.83 84.07
CA ILE A 812 -73.76 26.84 83.52
C ILE A 812 -75.17 27.26 83.93
N SER A 813 -76.08 27.38 82.97
CA SER A 813 -77.44 27.87 83.23
C SER A 813 -78.33 26.88 83.98
N GLU A 814 -78.07 25.58 83.82
CA GLU A 814 -78.88 24.49 84.39
C GLU A 814 -78.05 23.20 84.50
N ILE A 815 -78.33 22.38 85.50
CA ILE A 815 -77.72 21.06 85.70
C ILE A 815 -78.83 20.11 86.17
N ASP A 816 -79.52 19.48 85.22
CA ASP A 816 -80.47 18.40 85.55
C ASP A 816 -79.69 17.12 85.88
N ALA A 817 -79.84 16.65 87.11
CA ALA A 817 -79.29 15.39 87.62
C ALA A 817 -80.36 14.32 87.87
N GLY A 818 -81.63 14.63 87.60
CA GLY A 818 -82.76 13.83 88.06
C GLY A 818 -82.79 13.64 89.59
N PRO A 819 -83.45 12.59 90.10
CA PRO A 819 -83.57 12.33 91.55
C PRO A 819 -82.30 11.74 92.21
N ALA A 820 -81.12 11.85 91.57
CA ALA A 820 -79.87 11.31 92.10
C ALA A 820 -79.24 12.25 93.16
N ASN A 821 -79.33 11.86 94.44
CA ASN A 821 -78.85 12.67 95.56
C ASN A 821 -77.34 13.00 95.51
N PHE A 822 -77.00 14.29 95.54
CA PHE A 822 -75.64 14.78 95.79
C PHE A 822 -75.21 14.51 97.25
N ARG A 823 -74.74 13.29 97.52
CA ARG A 823 -74.19 12.91 98.83
C ARG A 823 -72.78 13.48 99.01
N THR A 824 -72.64 14.40 99.95
CA THR A 824 -71.35 14.97 100.40
C THR A 824 -71.17 14.75 101.90
N THR A 825 -69.94 14.42 102.31
CA THR A 825 -69.53 14.18 103.69
C THR A 825 -68.95 15.42 104.39
N GLY A 826 -68.93 16.57 103.72
CA GLY A 826 -68.41 17.83 104.25
C GLY A 826 -69.42 18.97 104.18
N ALA A 827 -69.09 20.08 104.84
CA ALA A 827 -69.92 21.28 104.87
C ALA A 827 -70.18 21.84 103.46
N VAL A 828 -71.46 21.97 103.13
CA VAL A 828 -71.95 22.66 101.93
C VAL A 828 -72.39 24.06 102.35
N THR A 829 -71.97 25.08 101.61
CA THR A 829 -72.39 26.46 101.84
C THR A 829 -73.28 26.91 100.69
N ALA A 830 -74.59 26.86 100.89
CA ALA A 830 -75.58 27.44 100.00
C ALA A 830 -76.14 28.73 100.61
N ASN A 831 -76.41 29.74 99.77
CA ASN A 831 -76.99 31.02 100.22
C ASN A 831 -78.46 30.90 100.66
N ASN A 832 -79.06 29.71 100.54
CA ASN A 832 -80.30 29.35 101.20
C ASN A 832 -80.30 27.83 101.49
N PHE A 833 -80.60 27.46 102.74
CA PHE A 833 -81.00 26.11 103.13
C PHE A 833 -82.30 26.22 103.92
N VAL A 834 -83.35 25.54 103.46
CA VAL A 834 -84.60 25.43 104.24
C VAL A 834 -84.53 24.15 105.05
N SER A 835 -84.43 24.28 106.37
CA SER A 835 -84.49 23.19 107.34
C SER A 835 -85.82 23.23 108.09
N SER A 836 -86.42 22.06 108.35
CA SER A 836 -87.74 21.96 109.00
C SER A 836 -87.80 20.82 110.03
N THR A 837 -87.17 21.03 111.19
CA THR A 837 -87.45 20.27 112.43
C THR A 837 -88.75 20.81 113.04
N GLY A 838 -89.87 20.07 113.05
CA GLY A 838 -90.20 19.03 114.05
C GLY A 838 -91.31 19.58 115.00
N PRO A 839 -91.74 18.89 116.08
CA PRO A 839 -91.47 17.49 116.47
C PRO A 839 -92.74 16.70 116.94
N THR A 840 -92.52 15.49 117.50
CA THR A 840 -93.45 14.62 118.30
C THR A 840 -94.40 13.67 117.56
N GLY A 841 -94.53 12.44 118.09
CA GLY A 841 -95.44 11.37 117.64
C GLY A 841 -94.71 10.15 117.05
N TYR A 842 -94.81 8.97 117.69
CA TYR A 842 -94.33 7.67 117.17
C TYR A 842 -95.50 6.83 116.64
N ALA A 843 -95.30 6.13 115.52
CA ALA A 843 -96.14 5.02 115.01
C ALA A 843 -95.35 4.23 113.94
N ASP A 844 -95.46 2.90 113.92
CA ASP A 844 -94.67 2.00 113.07
C ASP A 844 -95.51 0.79 112.58
N TYR A 845 -96.42 1.01 111.62
CA TYR A 845 -97.39 -0.02 111.19
C TYR A 845 -97.75 0.10 109.68
N VAL A 846 -96.81 -0.17 108.77
CA VAL A 846 -97.10 -0.12 107.31
C VAL A 846 -96.69 -1.39 106.54
N PHE A 847 -95.52 -1.98 106.82
CA PHE A 847 -94.94 -2.98 105.90
C PHE A 847 -95.44 -4.42 106.06
N ASP A 848 -95.99 -4.80 107.22
CA ASP A 848 -96.52 -6.16 107.44
C ASP A 848 -97.75 -6.48 106.55
N VAL A 849 -98.52 -5.45 106.15
CA VAL A 849 -99.79 -5.62 105.42
C VAL A 849 -99.58 -6.05 103.96
N TYR A 850 -98.37 -5.83 103.40
CA TYR A 850 -98.12 -5.98 101.96
C TYR A 850 -98.02 -7.43 101.46
N TYR A 851 -97.73 -8.39 102.36
CA TYR A 851 -97.45 -9.79 101.95
C TYR A 851 -98.57 -10.79 102.29
N GLU A 852 -99.47 -10.50 103.24
CA GLU A 852 -100.54 -11.43 103.66
C GLU A 852 -101.98 -10.95 103.38
N GLY A 853 -102.16 -9.71 102.91
CA GLY A 853 -103.39 -9.27 102.25
C GLY A 853 -104.63 -9.14 103.15
N ARG A 854 -104.47 -8.94 104.47
CA ARG A 854 -105.57 -8.68 105.43
C ARG A 854 -105.14 -7.67 106.48
N SER A 855 -106.08 -6.91 107.03
CA SER A 855 -105.88 -6.02 108.18
C SER A 855 -106.90 -6.32 109.27
N ASP A 856 -106.43 -6.51 110.51
CA ASP A 856 -107.32 -6.84 111.64
C ASP A 856 -108.11 -5.64 112.18
N LEU A 857 -107.72 -4.39 111.86
CA LEU A 857 -108.50 -3.20 112.23
C LEU A 857 -109.63 -2.87 111.24
N SER A 858 -109.58 -3.35 109.99
CA SER A 858 -110.65 -3.10 109.00
C SER A 858 -110.76 -4.23 107.98
N LYS A 859 -111.74 -5.13 108.20
CA LYS A 859 -111.94 -6.36 107.40
C LYS A 859 -112.67 -6.14 106.07
N THR A 860 -112.76 -4.90 105.61
CA THR A 860 -113.47 -4.49 104.38
C THR A 860 -112.61 -3.66 103.42
N TYR A 861 -111.33 -3.42 103.73
CA TYR A 861 -110.42 -2.65 102.86
C TYR A 861 -109.69 -3.57 101.86
N GLN A 862 -109.69 -3.20 100.58
CA GLN A 862 -108.90 -3.81 99.51
C GLN A 862 -108.24 -2.72 98.66
N PHE A 863 -107.08 -3.03 98.06
CA PHE A 863 -106.44 -2.14 97.09
C PHE A 863 -107.15 -2.25 95.72
N PRO A 864 -107.59 -1.14 95.10
CA PRO A 864 -108.13 -1.15 93.74
C PRO A 864 -107.02 -1.37 92.70
N THR A 865 -107.40 -1.79 91.49
CA THR A 865 -106.47 -1.91 90.36
C THR A 865 -106.10 -0.54 89.78
N LEU A 866 -104.99 -0.49 89.02
CA LEU A 866 -104.47 0.77 88.47
C LEU A 866 -105.47 1.44 87.50
N GLU A 867 -106.19 0.64 86.72
CA GLU A 867 -107.19 1.11 85.74
C GLU A 867 -108.48 1.62 86.42
N GLU A 868 -108.86 1.05 87.57
CA GLU A 868 -109.96 1.57 88.42
C GLU A 868 -109.59 2.90 89.09
N ALA A 869 -108.36 3.01 89.60
CA ALA A 869 -107.85 4.23 90.22
C ALA A 869 -107.72 5.39 89.21
N GLU A 870 -107.28 5.12 87.97
CA GLU A 870 -107.24 6.11 86.89
C GLU A 870 -108.65 6.66 86.56
N ALA A 871 -109.66 5.80 86.53
CA ALA A 871 -111.04 6.20 86.27
C ALA A 871 -111.62 7.11 87.38
N PHE A 872 -111.27 6.87 88.65
CA PHE A 872 -111.69 7.74 89.76
C PHE A 872 -111.06 9.14 89.66
N VAL A 873 -109.75 9.22 89.43
CA VAL A 873 -109.02 10.50 89.34
C VAL A 873 -109.55 11.34 88.16
N LYS A 874 -109.78 10.71 87.00
CA LYS A 874 -110.40 11.36 85.82
C LYS A 874 -111.81 11.91 86.06
N THR A 875 -112.50 11.45 87.11
CA THR A 875 -113.89 11.84 87.40
C THR A 875 -113.99 12.86 88.55
N ASN A 876 -113.13 12.76 89.56
CA ASN A 876 -113.22 13.56 90.80
C ASN A 876 -112.09 14.59 90.97
N GLY A 877 -111.04 14.54 90.15
CA GLY A 877 -109.95 15.54 90.18
C GLY A 877 -108.99 15.44 91.37
N HIS A 878 -109.06 14.35 92.15
CA HIS A 878 -108.15 14.06 93.26
C HIS A 878 -108.01 12.54 93.48
N LEU A 879 -106.97 12.12 94.20
CA LEU A 879 -106.76 10.72 94.58
C LEU A 879 -107.84 10.16 95.54
N ILE A 880 -108.10 8.85 95.43
CA ILE A 880 -109.01 8.11 96.32
C ILE A 880 -108.55 8.24 97.79
N GLY A 881 -109.47 8.63 98.68
CA GLY A 881 -109.21 8.76 100.12
C GLY A 881 -108.61 10.10 100.55
N VAL A 882 -108.13 10.92 99.62
CA VAL A 882 -107.78 12.32 99.86
C VAL A 882 -109.05 13.18 99.79
N LYS A 883 -109.18 14.20 100.66
CA LYS A 883 -110.27 15.18 100.58
C LYS A 883 -109.87 16.36 99.69
N SER A 884 -110.85 16.98 99.02
CA SER A 884 -110.59 18.19 98.24
C SER A 884 -110.08 19.34 99.13
N ILE A 885 -109.33 20.27 98.55
CA ILE A 885 -108.83 21.44 99.29
C ILE A 885 -109.96 22.42 99.66
N GLU A 886 -111.07 22.41 98.93
CA GLU A 886 -112.28 23.19 99.22
C GLU A 886 -113.00 22.66 100.47
N ASP A 887 -113.13 21.33 100.63
CA ASP A 887 -113.71 20.70 101.83
C ASP A 887 -112.95 21.04 103.12
N ILE A 888 -111.63 21.22 103.01
CA ILE A 888 -110.75 21.50 104.17
C ILE A 888 -110.91 22.95 104.64
N GLN A 889 -111.07 23.90 103.70
CA GLN A 889 -111.25 25.33 104.03
C GLN A 889 -112.63 25.60 104.64
N ALA A 890 -113.68 24.88 104.22
CA ALA A 890 -115.05 25.03 104.73
C ALA A 890 -115.22 24.76 106.24
N GLN A 891 -114.25 24.11 106.88
CA GLN A 891 -114.30 23.76 108.32
C GLN A 891 -113.43 24.67 109.21
N GLY A 892 -112.90 25.78 108.68
CA GLY A 892 -112.23 26.83 109.46
C GLY A 892 -110.82 26.46 109.97
N MET A 893 -110.20 25.39 109.43
CA MET A 893 -108.84 24.99 109.79
C MET A 893 -107.80 25.75 108.96
N THR A 894 -106.90 26.48 109.61
CA THR A 894 -105.74 27.12 108.95
C THR A 894 -104.66 26.09 108.66
N VAL A 895 -104.43 25.78 107.38
CA VAL A 895 -103.42 24.80 106.95
C VAL A 895 -102.06 25.48 106.76
N ASN A 896 -101.04 25.06 107.52
CA ASN A 896 -99.65 25.44 107.27
C ASN A 896 -98.95 24.33 106.46
N VAL A 897 -99.15 24.35 105.14
CA VAL A 897 -98.41 23.49 104.20
C VAL A 897 -97.14 24.19 103.77
N THR A 898 -95.99 23.55 104.04
CA THR A 898 -94.74 23.90 103.36
C THR A 898 -94.84 23.57 101.87
N GLU A 899 -94.13 24.30 101.02
CA GLU A 899 -94.14 24.07 99.57
C GLU A 899 -93.84 22.61 99.23
N THR A 900 -92.91 21.97 99.94
CA THR A 900 -92.56 20.55 99.81
C THR A 900 -93.72 19.59 100.11
N ALA A 901 -94.65 19.94 101.01
CA ALA A 901 -95.80 19.09 101.33
C ALA A 901 -96.85 19.13 100.21
N LEU A 902 -97.16 20.33 99.71
CA LEU A 902 -98.04 20.51 98.56
C LEU A 902 -97.42 19.84 97.32
N LYS A 903 -96.12 20.11 97.08
CA LYS A 903 -95.34 19.57 95.95
C LYS A 903 -95.03 18.08 96.06
N ASN A 904 -95.23 17.44 97.22
CA ASN A 904 -95.20 15.98 97.37
C ASN A 904 -96.56 15.32 97.09
N LEU A 905 -97.67 16.01 97.33
CA LEU A 905 -99.00 15.55 96.90
C LEU A 905 -99.13 15.73 95.38
N GLU A 906 -98.75 16.90 94.87
CA GLU A 906 -98.59 17.21 93.45
C GLU A 906 -97.66 16.18 92.78
N LYS A 907 -96.50 15.87 93.36
CA LYS A 907 -95.62 14.80 92.85
C LYS A 907 -96.15 13.38 93.01
N LEU A 908 -97.08 13.11 93.91
CA LEU A 908 -97.77 11.81 93.97
C LEU A 908 -98.78 11.68 92.83
N GLU A 909 -99.47 12.77 92.49
CA GLU A 909 -100.37 12.83 91.34
C GLU A 909 -99.60 12.85 90.00
N GLU A 910 -98.48 13.57 89.91
CA GLU A 910 -97.52 13.48 88.79
C GLU A 910 -96.89 12.08 88.68
N GLN A 911 -96.47 11.45 89.79
CA GLN A 911 -95.93 10.09 89.74
C GLN A 911 -97.00 9.07 89.34
N PHE A 912 -98.25 9.24 89.76
CA PHE A 912 -99.34 8.40 89.31
C PHE A 912 -99.59 8.57 87.80
N LEU A 913 -99.68 9.80 87.30
CA LEU A 913 -99.75 10.10 85.86
C LEU A 913 -98.54 9.55 85.09
N TYR A 914 -97.33 9.70 85.62
CA TYR A 914 -96.08 9.27 85.00
C TYR A 914 -95.92 7.74 85.02
N ILE A 915 -96.45 7.04 86.03
CA ILE A 915 -96.54 5.57 86.03
C ILE A 915 -97.52 5.10 84.94
N THR A 916 -98.68 5.76 84.79
CA THR A 916 -99.62 5.48 83.68
C THR A 916 -99.00 5.78 82.31
N GLU A 917 -98.28 6.90 82.19
CA GLU A 917 -97.59 7.28 80.95
C GLU A 917 -96.41 6.34 80.64
N LEU A 918 -95.67 5.88 81.65
CA LEU A 918 -94.64 4.83 81.52
C LEU A 918 -95.27 3.50 81.09
N HIS A 919 -96.44 3.12 81.61
CA HIS A 919 -97.15 1.92 81.19
C HIS A 919 -97.51 1.97 79.70
N SER A 920 -97.88 3.16 79.20
CA SER A 920 -98.13 3.43 77.79
C SER A 920 -96.85 3.44 76.94
N LYS A 921 -95.76 4.07 77.44
CA LYS A 921 -94.45 4.11 76.80
C LYS A 921 -93.76 2.74 76.75
N LEU A 922 -93.98 1.87 77.73
CA LEU A 922 -93.48 0.49 77.74
C LEU A 922 -94.08 -0.33 76.59
N LYS A 923 -95.42 -0.30 76.44
CA LYS A 923 -96.14 -0.85 75.27
C LYS A 923 -95.59 -0.32 73.94
N ALA A 924 -95.20 0.95 73.88
CA ALA A 924 -94.59 1.54 72.69
C ALA A 924 -93.12 1.13 72.46
N GLN A 925 -92.37 0.79 73.52
CA GLN A 925 -91.00 0.27 73.42
C GLN A 925 -90.96 -1.20 72.99
N GLU A 926 -91.88 -2.05 73.45
CA GLU A 926 -92.04 -3.43 72.99
C GLU A 926 -92.24 -3.49 71.46
N LEU A 927 -93.11 -2.61 70.94
CA LEU A 927 -93.35 -2.44 69.50
C LEU A 927 -92.11 -1.93 68.72
N ARG A 928 -91.14 -1.31 69.40
CA ARG A 928 -89.88 -0.82 68.81
C ARG A 928 -88.78 -1.89 68.84
N ILE A 929 -88.78 -2.78 69.83
CA ILE A 929 -87.89 -3.94 69.90
C ILE A 929 -88.17 -4.90 68.74
N GLN A 930 -89.44 -5.21 68.44
CA GLN A 930 -89.81 -6.03 67.26
C GLN A 930 -89.29 -5.47 65.92
N LYS A 931 -89.14 -4.14 65.79
CA LYS A 931 -88.57 -3.50 64.59
C LYS A 931 -87.04 -3.57 64.54
N LEU A 932 -86.37 -3.65 65.70
CA LEU A 932 -84.92 -3.86 65.78
C LEU A 932 -84.55 -5.31 65.45
N GLU A 933 -85.34 -6.30 65.89
CA GLU A 933 -85.15 -7.72 65.52
C GLU A 933 -85.27 -7.96 64.00
N GLN A 934 -86.21 -7.29 63.32
CA GLN A 934 -86.29 -7.30 61.85
C GLN A 934 -85.09 -6.61 61.17
N SER A 935 -84.44 -5.67 61.86
CA SER A 935 -83.27 -4.96 61.34
C SER A 935 -81.98 -5.76 61.52
N LEU A 936 -81.86 -6.52 62.62
CA LEU A 936 -80.72 -7.40 62.86
C LEU A 936 -80.60 -8.49 61.76
N LYS A 937 -81.73 -9.14 61.44
CA LYS A 937 -81.83 -10.11 60.31
C LYS A 937 -81.49 -9.55 58.93
N ARG A 938 -81.36 -8.21 58.78
CA ARG A 938 -80.84 -7.58 57.55
C ARG A 938 -79.33 -7.39 57.56
N LEU A 939 -78.67 -7.28 58.71
CA LEU A 939 -77.20 -7.23 58.79
C LEU A 939 -76.59 -8.61 58.54
N ASP A 940 -77.13 -9.67 59.16
CA ASP A 940 -76.66 -11.06 58.96
C ASP A 940 -76.61 -11.44 57.46
N ALA A 941 -77.61 -10.98 56.69
CA ALA A 941 -77.74 -11.20 55.26
C ALA A 941 -76.80 -10.33 54.38
N ILE A 942 -76.17 -9.30 54.94
CA ILE A 942 -75.14 -8.47 54.30
C ILE A 942 -73.75 -9.02 54.62
N GLU A 943 -73.51 -9.45 55.87
CA GLU A 943 -72.25 -10.08 56.30
C GLU A 943 -71.98 -11.39 55.54
N ALA A 944 -73.00 -12.24 55.40
CA ALA A 944 -72.96 -13.44 54.55
C ALA A 944 -72.72 -13.16 53.05
N LYS A 945 -72.82 -11.89 52.62
CA LYS A 945 -72.60 -11.43 51.25
C LYS A 945 -71.23 -10.79 51.05
N LEU A 946 -70.61 -10.28 52.12
CA LEU A 946 -69.27 -9.71 52.11
C LEU A 946 -68.20 -10.80 52.09
N ASN A 947 -68.41 -11.92 52.82
CA ASN A 947 -67.55 -13.10 52.85
C ASN A 947 -67.59 -13.97 51.56
N ARG A 948 -67.83 -13.34 50.40
CA ARG A 948 -67.86 -13.95 49.05
C ARG A 948 -67.27 -13.04 47.96
N LEU A 949 -66.61 -11.96 48.35
CA LEU A 949 -65.74 -11.10 47.53
C LEU A 949 -64.29 -11.29 48.00
#